data_AF-A0A445F5T5-F1
#
_entry.id   AF-A0A445F5T5-F1
#
_cell.length_a   1.000
_cell.length_b   1.000
_cell.length_c   1.000
_cell.angle_alpha   90.00
_cell.angle_beta   90.00
_cell.angle_gamma   90.00
#
_symmetry.space_group_name_H-M   'P 1'
#
loop_
_entity.id
_entity.type
_entity.pdbx_description
1 polymer ?
#
loop_
_entity_poly.entity_id
_entity_poly.type
_entity_poly.pdbx_seq_one_letter_code
_entity_poly.pdbx_strand_id
1 'polypeptide(L)'
;MGKQKQQVISRFFAPKPKSPPPPPPPPPKISATVTFSPAKRRLTSNFTTSRKHPKLSPHTQNPVPPSLHQRFLQKLLEPSTPQQHPASSSKPPTYTPLEQQVLDLKAKHPDVLLMVEVGYKYRFFGQDAEHASRVLGIYAHMDHNFLTASIPTFRLNVHVRRLVTAGYKVGVVKQTETAAIKAHGSNRSAPFERGLSALYTKATLEAAPDLGGAEDGCGGESNYLLCVVEKSVLDEKGGVDARIGIVAVEISTGDVVFGEFCDGFLRSALEAVVLNLSPAELLLGDPLSKQTEKLLLDFAGPASNVRVERFSRDCFIDGGALAEVMTLYENMHIDSPSDSILSNDLTENRSQKLIIKEVMNMPDLAVQALALTIRHLKEFGFERILCSGASIRPFSSNTEMTLSANALQQLEVLKNNSDGSEIGSLLQIMNRTLTIFGSRLLRHWVSHPLCDQTLISARLHAVSEIAQSMGSCNSVKNLVRVEEDPDVAIVQPELAYTLSLVLTTLGRAPDIQRGITRIFHCTATPSEFVAVIQAILSAGKQLQQLNIGEGNNNTLRPNLLKKLILTASSDSVIGNAAKMLSSLNIDSADLGDLTKLIIASEGQFPEVIRAREAFKLAVEKLDSMIDFYRKRLGMKNLEFISISGTTHLIELSTDVKVPSNWVKVNSTKKTIRYHPPEVLTALDKLSLAKEELTVACRAAWNSFLTEFSKHYAEFQAAVQALAALDCLHSLAILSRNKGYVCPVFVDDHEPVQIQISSGRHPVLETTLQDNFVPNDTNMHADGEYCQIVTGPNMGGKSCYIRQVALIVIMAQVESMQCVLYFCR
;
A
#
# COMPACT_ATOMS: atom_id res chain seq x y z
N MET A 1 5.07 12.00 -64.80
CA MET A 1 4.17 12.43 -65.89
C MET A 1 3.37 11.22 -66.33
N GLY A 2 2.04 11.13 -66.39
CA GLY A 2 0.96 12.03 -66.03
C GLY A 2 -0.40 11.42 -66.46
N LYS A 3 -1.39 11.48 -65.55
CA LYS A 3 -2.87 11.55 -65.72
C LYS A 3 -3.69 10.35 -66.26
N GLN A 4 -4.64 9.89 -65.43
CA GLN A 4 -6.13 9.95 -65.57
C GLN A 4 -6.76 9.38 -64.26
N LYS A 5 -7.35 10.15 -63.32
CA LYS A 5 -8.69 10.80 -63.16
C LYS A 5 -9.93 9.89 -62.94
N GLN A 6 -10.52 10.02 -61.73
CA GLN A 6 -11.95 9.96 -61.26
C GLN A 6 -12.74 8.64 -61.45
N GLN A 7 -13.53 8.11 -60.49
CA GLN A 7 -14.74 8.63 -59.77
C GLN A 7 -14.93 7.85 -58.43
N VAL A 8 -15.13 8.44 -57.23
CA VAL A 8 -16.34 8.99 -56.54
C VAL A 8 -17.54 8.04 -56.26
N ILE A 9 -17.65 7.64 -54.99
CA ILE A 9 -18.82 7.60 -54.06
C ILE A 9 -20.18 7.07 -54.57
N SER A 10 -20.65 5.94 -54.00
CA SER A 10 -22.05 5.76 -53.52
C SER A 10 -22.30 4.33 -52.96
N ARG A 11 -22.21 4.14 -51.64
CA ARG A 11 -22.80 2.97 -50.93
C ARG A 11 -23.37 3.33 -49.55
N PHE A 12 -23.90 4.54 -49.43
CA PHE A 12 -24.94 4.85 -48.45
C PHE A 12 -26.27 4.81 -49.22
N PHE A 13 -27.30 4.16 -48.67
CA PHE A 13 -28.65 3.92 -49.22
C PHE A 13 -28.89 2.58 -49.94
N ALA A 14 -29.10 1.51 -49.17
CA ALA A 14 -30.10 0.47 -49.46
C ALA A 14 -30.56 -0.22 -48.14
N PRO A 15 -31.84 -0.62 -48.01
CA PRO A 15 -32.50 -0.89 -46.73
C PRO A 15 -32.25 -2.32 -46.20
N LYS A 16 -32.14 -2.48 -44.87
CA LYS A 16 -32.07 -3.79 -44.19
C LYS A 16 -33.48 -4.39 -43.97
N PRO A 17 -33.64 -5.72 -44.03
CA PRO A 17 -34.93 -6.41 -43.85
C PRO A 17 -35.39 -6.46 -42.37
N LYS A 18 -36.71 -6.50 -42.15
CA LYS A 18 -37.39 -6.54 -40.84
C LYS A 18 -37.16 -7.87 -40.11
N SER A 19 -36.75 -7.83 -38.84
CA SER A 19 -36.71 -8.96 -37.91
C SER A 19 -38.06 -9.16 -37.18
N PRO A 20 -38.42 -10.39 -36.76
CA PRO A 20 -39.68 -10.68 -36.06
C PRO A 20 -39.67 -10.19 -34.60
N PRO A 21 -40.84 -10.03 -33.94
CA PRO A 21 -40.94 -9.40 -32.62
C PRO A 21 -40.49 -10.31 -31.47
N PRO A 22 -39.99 -9.75 -30.36
CA PRO A 22 -39.56 -10.51 -29.19
C PRO A 22 -40.74 -10.92 -28.28
N PRO A 23 -40.59 -11.97 -27.44
CA PRO A 23 -41.63 -12.42 -26.51
C PRO A 23 -41.80 -11.45 -25.31
N PRO A 24 -42.95 -11.50 -24.60
CA PRO A 24 -43.28 -10.54 -23.54
C PRO A 24 -42.46 -10.76 -22.26
N PRO A 25 -42.20 -9.70 -21.47
CA PRO A 25 -41.40 -9.79 -20.25
C PRO A 25 -42.18 -10.35 -19.05
N PRO A 26 -41.49 -11.00 -18.08
CA PRO A 26 -42.11 -11.47 -16.84
C PRO A 26 -42.42 -10.31 -15.86
N PRO A 27 -43.35 -10.51 -14.90
CA PRO A 27 -43.82 -9.45 -14.00
C PRO A 27 -42.73 -9.00 -13.00
N PRO A 28 -42.78 -7.74 -12.51
CA PRO A 28 -41.68 -7.12 -11.79
C PRO A 28 -41.55 -7.63 -10.35
N LYS A 29 -40.33 -8.03 -9.98
CA LYS A 29 -39.91 -8.18 -8.58
C LYS A 29 -39.53 -6.81 -8.01
N ILE A 30 -40.15 -6.44 -6.91
CA ILE A 30 -39.86 -5.26 -6.11
C ILE A 30 -38.53 -5.50 -5.39
N SER A 31 -37.47 -4.78 -5.77
CA SER A 31 -36.28 -4.57 -4.94
C SER A 31 -35.78 -3.15 -5.17
N ALA A 32 -35.93 -2.31 -4.15
CA ALA A 32 -35.41 -0.96 -4.11
C ALA A 32 -33.94 -0.99 -3.69
N THR A 33 -33.03 -0.85 -4.65
CA THR A 33 -31.65 -0.43 -4.40
C THR A 33 -31.28 0.58 -5.48
N VAL A 34 -31.25 1.85 -5.11
CA VAL A 34 -30.83 2.95 -5.99
C VAL A 34 -29.32 3.08 -5.89
N THR A 35 -28.61 2.57 -6.89
CA THR A 35 -27.19 2.83 -7.13
C THR A 35 -27.04 4.14 -7.90
N PHE A 36 -26.53 5.18 -7.23
CA PHE A 36 -26.11 6.42 -7.90
C PHE A 36 -24.63 6.32 -8.30
N SER A 37 -24.35 6.37 -9.61
CA SER A 37 -23.01 6.56 -10.17
C SER A 37 -22.77 8.06 -10.46
N PRO A 38 -21.68 8.69 -10.01
CA PRO A 38 -21.33 10.05 -10.38
C PRO A 38 -20.18 10.05 -11.39
N ALA A 39 -20.47 9.97 -12.69
CA ALA A 39 -19.48 10.28 -13.71
C ALA A 39 -20.15 10.87 -14.97
N LYS A 40 -19.91 12.17 -15.17
CA LYS A 40 -19.96 12.99 -16.41
C LYS A 40 -20.72 14.30 -16.21
N ARG A 41 -19.98 15.36 -15.86
CA ARG A 41 -20.28 16.71 -16.34
C ARG A 41 -19.01 17.31 -16.94
N ARG A 42 -18.90 17.21 -18.26
CA ARG A 42 -18.14 18.17 -19.08
C ARG A 42 -18.97 19.46 -19.13
N LEU A 43 -18.28 20.57 -18.89
CA LEU A 43 -18.75 21.93 -19.18
C LEU A 43 -18.94 22.06 -20.70
N THR A 44 -20.17 22.31 -21.13
CA THR A 44 -20.44 22.90 -22.44
C THR A 44 -21.40 24.06 -22.23
N SER A 45 -20.83 25.27 -22.23
CA SER A 45 -21.53 26.52 -22.49
C SER A 45 -22.17 26.47 -23.87
N ASN A 46 -23.47 26.73 -23.95
CA ASN A 46 -24.10 27.44 -25.07
C ASN A 46 -25.51 27.85 -24.68
N PHE A 47 -25.68 29.16 -24.46
CA PHE A 47 -26.97 29.83 -24.39
C PHE A 47 -27.71 29.67 -25.72
N THR A 48 -28.94 29.17 -25.70
CA THR A 48 -29.97 29.58 -26.66
C THR A 48 -31.34 29.54 -25.99
N THR A 49 -32.03 30.67 -26.11
CA THR A 49 -33.33 31.01 -25.55
C THR A 49 -34.49 30.37 -26.32
N SER A 50 -35.45 29.78 -25.62
CA SER A 50 -36.81 29.58 -26.14
C SER A 50 -37.82 29.49 -25.00
N ARG A 51 -38.65 30.53 -24.90
CA ARG A 51 -39.77 30.68 -23.98
C ARG A 51 -40.97 29.85 -24.46
N LYS A 52 -41.53 29.01 -23.57
CA LYS A 52 -42.96 28.64 -23.62
C LYS A 52 -43.53 28.59 -22.20
N HIS A 53 -44.39 29.57 -21.88
CA HIS A 53 -45.24 29.57 -20.70
C HIS A 53 -46.53 28.79 -20.98
N PRO A 54 -46.99 27.89 -20.07
CA PRO A 54 -48.38 27.51 -19.99
C PRO A 54 -49.17 28.50 -19.12
N LYS A 55 -50.37 28.86 -19.57
CA LYS A 55 -51.34 29.77 -18.91
C LYS A 55 -51.88 29.15 -17.61
N LEU A 56 -51.92 29.94 -16.55
CA LEU A 56 -52.60 29.65 -15.27
C LEU A 56 -54.01 30.25 -15.27
N SER A 57 -54.96 29.51 -14.70
CA SER A 57 -56.30 29.97 -14.31
C SER A 57 -56.23 30.81 -13.01
N PRO A 58 -57.18 31.74 -12.75
CA PRO A 58 -57.08 32.69 -11.64
C PRO A 58 -57.75 32.18 -10.35
N HIS A 59 -57.32 32.76 -9.22
CA HIS A 59 -57.68 32.51 -7.80
C HIS A 59 -56.79 31.44 -7.14
N THR A 60 -55.91 31.75 -6.18
CA THR A 60 -56.09 32.58 -4.98
C THR A 60 -54.76 33.24 -4.57
N GLN A 61 -54.83 34.50 -4.09
CA GLN A 61 -53.69 35.24 -3.54
C GLN A 61 -53.35 34.73 -2.12
N ASN A 62 -52.10 34.30 -1.93
CA ASN A 62 -51.37 34.32 -0.65
C ASN A 62 -49.86 34.27 -0.96
N PRO A 63 -48.99 35.06 -0.28
CA PRO A 63 -47.56 35.04 -0.54
C PRO A 63 -46.95 33.70 -0.11
N VAL A 64 -46.30 33.02 -1.05
CA VAL A 64 -45.55 31.77 -0.78
C VAL A 64 -44.29 32.12 0.02
N PRO A 65 -44.04 31.52 1.19
CA PRO A 65 -42.80 31.74 1.92
C PRO A 65 -41.58 31.26 1.10
N PRO A 66 -40.43 31.95 1.18
CA PRO A 66 -39.27 31.61 0.37
C PRO A 66 -38.83 30.17 0.65
N SER A 67 -38.47 29.45 -0.42
CA SER A 67 -37.97 28.09 -0.31
C SER A 67 -36.72 28.03 0.56
N LEU A 68 -36.47 26.88 1.21
CA LEU A 68 -35.29 26.62 2.04
C LEU A 68 -33.98 26.96 1.30
N HIS A 69 -33.95 26.71 -0.02
CA HIS A 69 -32.82 27.03 -0.89
C HIS A 69 -32.60 28.56 -1.02
N GLN A 70 -33.67 29.33 -1.11
CA GLN A 70 -33.60 30.79 -1.25
C GLN A 70 -33.19 31.47 0.06
N ARG A 71 -33.62 30.92 1.21
CA ARG A 71 -33.12 31.33 2.54
C ARG A 71 -31.63 31.01 2.72
N PHE A 72 -31.18 29.86 2.20
CA PHE A 72 -29.77 29.47 2.25
C PHE A 72 -28.89 30.41 1.42
N LEU A 73 -29.32 30.77 0.20
CA LEU A 73 -28.59 31.70 -0.66
C LEU A 73 -28.56 33.14 -0.09
N GLN A 74 -29.65 33.60 0.54
CA GLN A 74 -29.64 34.91 1.22
C GLN A 74 -28.63 34.96 2.37
N LYS A 75 -28.48 33.86 3.11
CA LYS A 75 -27.51 33.75 4.22
C LYS A 75 -26.04 33.71 3.76
N LEU A 76 -25.81 33.31 2.52
CA LEU A 76 -24.48 33.20 1.92
C LEU A 76 -23.99 34.53 1.30
N LEU A 77 -24.91 35.46 1.06
CA LEU A 77 -24.66 36.74 0.38
C LEU A 77 -24.68 37.95 1.34
N GLU A 78 -24.89 37.73 2.64
CA GLU A 78 -24.75 38.80 3.63
C GLU A 78 -23.26 39.13 3.86
N PRO A 79 -22.83 40.39 3.67
CA PRO A 79 -21.46 40.79 3.97
C PRO A 79 -21.18 40.64 5.47
N SER A 80 -20.01 40.08 5.80
CA SER A 80 -19.56 39.84 7.17
C SER A 80 -19.45 41.15 7.95
N THR A 81 -20.39 41.38 8.87
CA THR A 81 -20.26 42.42 9.90
C THR A 81 -19.13 42.08 10.87
N PRO A 82 -18.36 43.06 11.36
CA PRO A 82 -17.29 42.84 12.33
C PRO A 82 -17.84 42.16 13.59
N GLN A 83 -17.19 41.07 14.01
CA GLN A 83 -17.54 40.33 15.21
C GLN A 83 -17.51 41.25 16.44
N GLN A 84 -18.67 41.52 17.02
CA GLN A 84 -18.73 41.90 18.43
C GLN A 84 -18.35 40.65 19.24
N HIS A 85 -17.23 40.73 19.96
CA HIS A 85 -16.87 39.73 20.96
C HIS A 85 -18.04 39.55 21.93
N PRO A 86 -18.55 38.32 22.15
CA PRO A 86 -19.55 38.11 23.17
C PRO A 86 -18.91 38.42 24.52
N ALA A 87 -19.62 39.20 25.33
CA ALA A 87 -19.26 39.50 26.71
C ALA A 87 -18.87 38.20 27.44
N SER A 88 -17.73 38.24 28.12
CA SER A 88 -17.16 37.14 28.89
C SER A 88 -18.16 36.64 29.95
N SER A 89 -18.83 35.53 29.66
CA SER A 89 -19.59 34.78 30.67
C SER A 89 -18.60 34.12 31.63
N SER A 90 -18.59 34.57 32.88
CA SER A 90 -17.63 34.23 33.93
C SER A 90 -17.89 32.86 34.59
N LYS A 91 -18.19 31.81 33.81
CA LYS A 91 -18.20 30.41 34.28
C LYS A 91 -17.62 29.51 33.18
N PRO A 92 -16.67 28.62 33.50
CA PRO A 92 -16.17 27.66 32.51
C PRO A 92 -17.33 26.78 32.02
N PRO A 93 -17.39 26.46 30.71
CA PRO A 93 -18.42 25.58 30.17
C PRO A 93 -18.37 24.23 30.90
N THR A 94 -19.54 23.74 31.32
CA THR A 94 -19.65 22.41 31.93
C THR A 94 -19.61 21.37 30.82
N TYR A 95 -18.53 20.61 30.75
CA TYR A 95 -18.35 19.56 29.75
C TYR A 95 -19.06 18.27 30.16
N THR A 96 -19.63 17.58 29.17
CA THR A 96 -20.07 16.19 29.36
C THR A 96 -18.85 15.28 29.58
N PRO A 97 -19.01 14.10 30.20
CA PRO A 97 -17.89 13.18 30.40
C PRO A 97 -17.18 12.76 29.10
N LEU A 98 -17.93 12.65 27.99
CA LEU A 98 -17.35 12.38 26.67
C LEU A 98 -16.55 13.58 26.15
N GLU A 99 -17.09 14.80 26.29
CA GLU A 99 -16.39 16.02 25.90
C GLU A 99 -15.09 16.21 26.69
N GLN A 100 -15.08 15.88 27.99
CA GLN A 100 -13.87 15.91 28.80
C GLN A 100 -12.82 14.91 28.29
N GLN A 101 -13.21 13.66 27.99
CA GLN A 101 -12.29 12.69 27.38
C GLN A 101 -11.73 13.17 26.04
N VAL A 102 -12.54 13.82 25.20
CA VAL A 102 -12.11 14.37 23.91
C VAL A 102 -11.10 15.50 24.11
N LEU A 103 -11.33 16.39 25.08
CA LEU A 103 -10.37 17.45 25.43
C LEU A 103 -9.04 16.86 25.91
N ASP A 104 -9.08 15.85 26.78
CA ASP A 104 -7.88 15.20 27.30
C ASP A 104 -7.09 14.50 26.17
N LEU A 105 -7.79 13.83 25.24
CA LEU A 105 -7.19 13.21 24.06
C LEU A 105 -6.58 14.25 23.11
N LYS A 106 -7.27 15.36 22.87
CA LYS A 106 -6.78 16.44 22.02
C LYS A 106 -5.60 17.17 22.65
N ALA A 107 -5.55 17.29 23.97
CA ALA A 107 -4.41 17.86 24.69
C ALA A 107 -3.15 17.00 24.54
N LYS A 108 -3.30 15.66 24.49
CA LYS A 108 -2.19 14.73 24.22
C LYS A 108 -1.74 14.73 22.75
N HIS A 109 -2.67 15.03 21.82
CA HIS A 109 -2.44 14.97 20.37
C HIS A 109 -2.95 16.24 19.66
N PRO A 110 -2.32 17.40 19.87
CA PRO A 110 -2.84 18.68 19.40
C PRO A 110 -2.86 18.82 17.87
N ASP A 111 -1.87 18.23 17.17
CA ASP A 111 -1.70 18.27 15.71
C ASP A 111 -2.46 17.17 14.95
N VAL A 112 -3.16 16.28 15.67
CA VAL A 112 -3.85 15.11 15.12
C VAL A 112 -5.34 15.38 14.97
N LEU A 113 -5.90 15.08 13.79
CA LEU A 113 -7.35 15.08 13.58
C LEU A 113 -7.94 13.78 14.15
N LEU A 114 -8.75 13.88 15.20
CA LEU A 114 -9.24 12.72 15.94
C LEU A 114 -10.60 12.22 15.44
N MET A 115 -10.67 10.92 15.15
CA MET A 115 -11.88 10.17 14.84
C MET A 115 -12.28 9.34 16.05
N VAL A 116 -13.29 9.80 16.81
CA VAL A 116 -13.63 9.20 18.11
C VAL A 116 -14.82 8.26 17.99
N GLU A 117 -14.63 7.00 18.36
CA GLU A 117 -15.67 5.98 18.34
C GLU A 117 -16.74 6.24 19.40
N VAL A 118 -18.00 6.36 18.95
CA VAL A 118 -19.18 6.56 19.80
C VAL A 118 -20.27 5.61 19.32
N GLY A 119 -20.22 4.37 19.80
CA GLY A 119 -21.13 3.30 19.40
C GLY A 119 -20.89 2.90 17.94
N TYR A 120 -21.94 2.93 17.11
CA TYR A 120 -21.87 2.50 15.70
C TYR A 120 -21.32 3.56 14.72
N LYS A 121 -20.77 4.67 15.23
CA LYS A 121 -20.27 5.79 14.42
C LYS A 121 -18.99 6.40 15.00
N TYR A 122 -18.18 6.99 14.13
CA TYR A 122 -17.09 7.89 14.51
C TYR A 122 -17.58 9.33 14.50
N ARG A 123 -17.26 10.08 15.55
CA ARG A 123 -17.55 11.52 15.70
C ARG A 123 -16.26 12.33 15.65
N PHE A 124 -16.38 13.53 15.09
CA PHE A 124 -15.37 14.58 15.12
C PHE A 124 -15.88 15.73 15.99
N PHE A 125 -14.97 16.47 16.64
CA PHE A 125 -15.33 17.53 17.57
C PHE A 125 -14.54 18.82 17.29
N GLY A 126 -15.20 19.98 17.44
CA GLY A 126 -14.57 21.30 17.31
C GLY A 126 -13.95 21.52 15.92
N GLN A 127 -12.68 21.93 15.88
CA GLN A 127 -11.94 22.17 14.63
C GLN A 127 -11.83 20.91 13.76
N ASP A 128 -11.71 19.73 14.38
CA ASP A 128 -11.62 18.46 13.64
C ASP A 128 -12.93 18.20 12.86
N ALA A 129 -14.08 18.60 13.41
CA ALA A 129 -15.37 18.51 12.71
C ALA A 129 -15.48 19.48 11.54
N GLU A 130 -14.90 20.68 11.66
CA GLU A 130 -14.86 21.66 10.58
C GLU A 130 -13.99 21.18 9.42
N HIS A 131 -12.78 20.68 9.73
CA HIS A 131 -11.88 20.08 8.76
C HIS A 131 -12.51 18.87 8.07
N ALA A 132 -13.10 17.95 8.85
CA ALA A 132 -13.79 16.80 8.31
C ALA A 132 -14.98 17.19 7.42
N SER A 133 -15.76 18.21 7.80
CA SER A 133 -16.87 18.73 6.99
C SER A 133 -16.39 19.22 5.63
N ARG A 134 -15.32 20.04 5.61
CA ARG A 134 -14.73 20.62 4.41
C ARG A 134 -14.18 19.57 3.45
N VAL A 135 -13.41 18.62 3.97
CA VAL A 135 -12.72 17.59 3.15
C VAL A 135 -13.67 16.47 2.74
N LEU A 136 -14.50 15.99 3.68
CA LEU A 136 -15.34 14.82 3.45
C LEU A 136 -16.68 15.17 2.80
N GLY A 137 -17.11 16.43 2.86
CA GLY A 137 -18.42 16.88 2.40
C GLY A 137 -19.56 16.44 3.32
N ILE A 138 -19.27 16.28 4.62
CA ILE A 138 -20.25 15.87 5.64
C ILE A 138 -20.81 17.08 6.40
N TYR A 139 -22.05 16.99 6.86
CA TYR A 139 -22.68 18.07 7.62
C TYR A 139 -22.12 18.17 9.03
N ALA A 140 -21.74 19.39 9.44
CA ALA A 140 -21.29 19.70 10.79
C ALA A 140 -22.27 20.69 11.45
N HIS A 141 -22.64 20.41 12.70
CA HIS A 141 -23.57 21.22 13.48
C HIS A 141 -23.10 21.38 14.92
N MET A 142 -23.54 22.44 15.59
CA MET A 142 -23.31 22.61 17.02
C MET A 142 -24.10 21.55 17.78
N ASP A 143 -23.39 20.75 18.57
CA ASP A 143 -23.95 19.81 19.54
C ASP A 143 -23.28 20.08 20.89
N HIS A 144 -24.06 20.53 21.87
CA HIS A 144 -23.57 21.03 23.16
C HIS A 144 -22.48 22.11 22.99
N ASN A 145 -21.23 21.83 23.39
CA ASN A 145 -20.15 22.80 23.41
C ASN A 145 -19.27 22.77 22.15
N PHE A 146 -19.48 21.82 21.22
CA PHE A 146 -18.60 21.61 20.06
C PHE A 146 -19.36 21.50 18.74
N LEU A 147 -18.69 21.94 17.67
CA LEU A 147 -19.06 21.53 16.32
C LEU A 147 -18.87 20.01 16.21
N THR A 148 -19.89 19.29 15.75
CA THR A 148 -19.83 17.84 15.56
C THR A 148 -20.13 17.49 14.12
N ALA A 149 -19.33 16.56 13.57
CA ALA A 149 -19.66 15.78 12.39
C ALA A 149 -19.54 14.28 12.71
N SER A 150 -20.13 13.41 11.88
CA SER A 150 -20.08 11.96 12.10
C SER A 150 -20.12 11.12 10.84
N ILE A 151 -19.52 9.94 10.90
CA ILE A 151 -19.54 8.90 9.85
C ILE A 151 -19.83 7.53 10.48
N PRO A 152 -20.43 6.57 9.77
CA PRO A 152 -20.63 5.22 10.29
C PRO A 152 -19.31 4.42 10.35
N THR A 153 -19.21 3.47 11.29
CA THR A 153 -17.98 2.68 11.52
C THR A 153 -17.48 1.93 10.30
N PHE A 154 -18.37 1.32 9.51
CA PHE A 154 -18.01 0.58 8.29
C PHE A 154 -17.45 1.47 7.16
N ARG A 155 -17.50 2.80 7.29
CA ARG A 155 -16.91 3.76 6.34
C ARG A 155 -15.62 4.39 6.85
N LEU A 156 -15.13 3.99 8.02
CA LEU A 156 -13.90 4.51 8.63
C LEU A 156 -12.77 4.60 7.61
N ASN A 157 -12.41 3.47 7.03
CA ASN A 157 -11.31 3.29 6.10
C ASN A 157 -11.32 4.28 4.92
N VAL A 158 -12.49 4.46 4.30
CA VAL A 158 -12.68 5.37 3.16
C VAL A 158 -12.41 6.82 3.57
N HIS A 159 -12.85 7.21 4.76
CA HIS A 159 -12.71 8.58 5.26
C HIS A 159 -11.33 8.86 5.83
N VAL A 160 -10.67 7.88 6.46
CA VAL A 160 -9.25 7.97 6.86
C VAL A 160 -8.39 8.25 5.63
N ARG A 161 -8.52 7.45 4.56
CA ARG A 161 -7.76 7.65 3.31
C ARG A 161 -7.96 9.05 2.75
N ARG A 162 -9.21 9.53 2.65
CA ARG A 162 -9.50 10.89 2.15
C ARG A 162 -8.89 12.02 2.98
N LEU A 163 -8.90 11.90 4.31
CA LEU A 163 -8.32 12.91 5.20
C LEU A 163 -6.79 12.89 5.12
N VAL A 164 -6.18 11.71 5.08
CA VAL A 164 -4.72 11.55 4.93
C VAL A 164 -4.25 12.07 3.56
N THR A 165 -4.96 11.75 2.48
CA THR A 165 -4.66 12.30 1.13
C THR A 165 -4.80 13.82 1.09
N ALA A 166 -5.66 14.41 1.93
CA ALA A 166 -5.76 15.87 2.08
C ALA A 166 -4.66 16.49 2.95
N GLY A 167 -3.69 15.70 3.44
CA GLY A 167 -2.52 16.17 4.20
C GLY A 167 -2.66 16.12 5.72
N TYR A 168 -3.78 15.62 6.26
CA TYR A 168 -4.00 15.54 7.71
C TYR A 168 -3.32 14.32 8.33
N LYS A 169 -2.72 14.50 9.52
CA LYS A 169 -2.38 13.39 10.44
C LYS A 169 -3.67 12.97 11.15
N VAL A 170 -4.08 11.72 10.97
CA VAL A 170 -5.40 11.22 11.43
C VAL A 170 -5.23 10.18 12.52
N GLY A 171 -5.87 10.39 13.66
CA GLY A 171 -5.88 9.47 14.79
C GLY A 171 -7.24 8.78 14.93
N VAL A 172 -7.25 7.46 14.97
CA VAL A 172 -8.46 6.67 15.21
C VAL A 172 -8.51 6.28 16.68
N VAL A 173 -9.51 6.79 17.39
CA VAL A 173 -9.73 6.54 18.81
C VAL A 173 -10.85 5.53 18.96
N LYS A 174 -10.54 4.37 19.54
CA LYS A 174 -11.50 3.29 19.78
C LYS A 174 -11.83 3.14 21.26
N GLN A 175 -12.93 2.47 21.55
CA GLN A 175 -13.27 2.08 22.91
C GLN A 175 -12.33 0.95 23.36
N THR A 176 -11.75 1.09 24.56
CA THR A 176 -10.78 0.10 25.11
C THR A 176 -11.46 -1.09 25.78
N GLU A 177 -12.73 -0.93 26.14
CA GLU A 177 -13.54 -1.93 26.83
C GLU A 177 -14.86 -2.19 26.10
N THR A 178 -15.37 -3.42 26.19
CA THR A 178 -16.66 -3.81 25.60
C THR A 178 -17.77 -3.73 26.63
N ALA A 179 -19.03 -3.65 26.15
CA ALA A 179 -20.18 -3.46 27.04
C ALA A 179 -20.34 -4.59 28.07
N ALA A 180 -20.06 -5.83 27.69
CA ALA A 180 -20.13 -6.97 28.62
C ALA A 180 -19.04 -6.90 29.68
N ILE A 181 -17.77 -6.70 29.29
CA ILE A 181 -16.64 -6.59 30.24
C ILE A 181 -16.87 -5.44 31.23
N LYS A 182 -17.33 -4.29 30.71
CA LYS A 182 -17.64 -3.12 31.54
C LYS A 182 -18.76 -3.38 32.55
N ALA A 183 -19.81 -4.09 32.16
CA ALA A 183 -20.94 -4.41 33.05
C ALA A 183 -20.50 -5.25 34.26
N HIS A 184 -19.47 -6.07 34.11
CA HIS A 184 -18.87 -6.90 35.16
C HIS A 184 -17.63 -6.27 35.82
N GLY A 185 -17.16 -5.11 35.33
CA GLY A 185 -15.99 -4.40 35.82
C GLY A 185 -16.28 -3.44 36.98
N SER A 186 -15.20 -2.94 37.60
CA SER A 186 -15.26 -1.95 38.69
C SER A 186 -15.80 -0.58 38.24
N ASN A 187 -15.70 -0.26 36.94
CA ASN A 187 -16.08 1.02 36.33
C ASN A 187 -17.46 0.98 35.62
N ARG A 188 -18.35 0.04 35.98
CA ARG A 188 -19.66 -0.18 35.32
C ARG A 188 -20.54 1.07 35.13
N SER A 189 -20.43 2.04 36.03
CA SER A 189 -21.23 3.29 36.01
C SER A 189 -20.55 4.46 35.29
N ALA A 190 -19.28 4.31 34.92
CA ALA A 190 -18.50 5.35 34.23
C ALA A 190 -18.74 5.31 32.71
N PRO A 191 -18.41 6.36 31.95
CA PRO A 191 -18.38 6.30 30.48
C PRO A 191 -17.38 5.25 29.98
N PHE A 192 -17.58 4.76 28.76
CA PHE A 192 -16.57 3.90 28.11
C PHE A 192 -15.22 4.62 28.01
N GLU A 193 -14.16 3.94 28.42
CA GLU A 193 -12.81 4.42 28.20
C GLU A 193 -12.41 4.37 26.72
N ARG A 194 -11.55 5.30 26.32
CA ARG A 194 -11.14 5.51 24.93
C ARG A 194 -9.65 5.77 24.86
N GLY A 195 -9.01 5.17 23.86
CA GLY A 195 -7.59 5.34 23.59
C GLY A 195 -7.33 5.49 22.10
N LEU A 196 -6.24 6.16 21.77
CA LEU A 196 -5.73 6.17 20.41
C LEU A 196 -5.35 4.74 20.02
N SER A 197 -6.01 4.20 18.99
CA SER A 197 -5.80 2.83 18.52
C SER A 197 -4.88 2.77 17.31
N ALA A 198 -4.84 3.82 16.50
CA ALA A 198 -3.99 3.90 15.32
C ALA A 198 -3.79 5.36 14.90
N LEU A 199 -2.64 5.65 14.31
CA LEU A 199 -2.26 6.94 13.76
C LEU A 199 -1.90 6.76 12.28
N TYR A 200 -2.30 7.71 11.44
CA TYR A 200 -2.10 7.63 9.99
C TYR A 200 -1.59 8.96 9.43
N THR A 201 -0.57 8.87 8.59
CA THR A 201 -0.05 9.92 7.72
C THR A 201 0.11 9.36 6.30
N LYS A 202 0.47 10.23 5.35
CA LYS A 202 0.60 9.83 3.94
C LYS A 202 1.68 8.76 3.74
N ALA A 203 2.79 8.85 4.49
CA ALA A 203 3.88 7.87 4.43
C ALA A 203 3.56 6.55 5.15
N THR A 204 2.70 6.57 6.16
CA THR A 204 2.41 5.39 7.01
C THR A 204 1.14 4.63 6.61
N LEU A 205 0.29 5.23 5.76
CA LEU A 205 -1.03 4.70 5.39
C LEU A 205 -0.96 3.29 4.77
N GLU A 206 0.00 3.05 3.89
CA GLU A 206 0.11 1.78 3.16
C GLU A 206 0.73 0.65 4.00
N ALA A 207 1.42 0.98 5.10
CA ALA A 207 1.93 0.01 6.07
C ALA A 207 0.90 -0.39 7.13
N ALA A 208 -0.17 0.40 7.28
CA ALA A 208 -1.27 0.11 8.16
C ALA A 208 -2.20 -0.99 7.57
N PRO A 209 -3.19 -1.50 8.33
CA PRO A 209 -4.10 -2.53 7.84
C PRO A 209 -4.74 -2.09 6.53
N ASP A 210 -4.85 -3.00 5.54
CA ASP A 210 -5.42 -2.63 4.24
C ASP A 210 -6.83 -2.08 4.43
N LEU A 211 -6.95 -0.77 4.20
CA LEU A 211 -8.19 -0.04 4.36
C LEU A 211 -9.14 -0.31 3.18
N GLY A 212 -8.66 -0.92 2.10
CA GLY A 212 -9.40 -1.13 0.85
C GLY A 212 -9.72 0.18 0.13
N GLY A 213 -10.22 0.07 -1.10
CA GLY A 213 -10.69 1.20 -1.90
C GLY A 213 -9.61 2.01 -2.62
N ALA A 214 -8.38 1.48 -2.74
CA ALA A 214 -7.44 1.96 -3.74
C ALA A 214 -7.80 1.33 -5.10
N GLU A 215 -7.81 2.12 -6.17
CA GLU A 215 -7.61 1.56 -7.51
C GLU A 215 -6.13 1.19 -7.57
N ASP A 216 -5.80 -0.11 -7.47
CA ASP A 216 -4.44 -0.61 -7.63
C ASP A 216 -4.01 -0.42 -9.09
N GLY A 217 -3.61 0.82 -9.42
CA GLY A 217 -2.88 1.13 -10.64
C GLY A 217 -1.50 0.46 -10.63
N CYS A 218 -0.92 0.30 -11.83
CA CYS A 218 0.42 -0.27 -12.01
C CYS A 218 1.45 0.39 -11.08
N GLY A 219 1.94 -0.35 -10.08
CA GLY A 219 3.11 0.01 -9.25
C GLY A 219 3.06 1.43 -8.68
N GLY A 220 2.12 1.68 -7.75
CA GLY A 220 1.95 2.99 -7.11
C GLY A 220 3.26 3.63 -6.63
N GLU A 221 3.29 4.96 -6.63
CA GLU A 221 4.43 5.78 -6.21
C GLU A 221 4.89 5.41 -4.78
N SER A 222 6.21 5.40 -4.58
CA SER A 222 6.78 5.26 -3.25
C SER A 222 6.37 6.47 -2.39
N ASN A 223 5.93 6.20 -1.17
CA ASN A 223 5.54 7.17 -0.17
C ASN A 223 6.64 7.30 0.89
N TYR A 224 7.86 7.67 0.47
CA TYR A 224 8.97 7.81 1.41
C TYR A 224 8.69 8.85 2.49
N LEU A 225 9.07 8.50 3.72
CA LEU A 225 9.31 9.43 4.81
C LEU A 225 10.78 9.84 4.76
N LEU A 226 11.09 11.09 4.44
CA LEU A 226 12.46 11.59 4.35
C LEU A 226 12.79 12.51 5.52
N CYS A 227 13.77 12.12 6.33
CA CYS A 227 14.37 12.93 7.37
C CYS A 227 15.61 13.65 6.84
N VAL A 228 15.69 14.96 7.08
CA VAL A 228 16.82 15.81 6.68
C VAL A 228 17.38 16.52 7.90
N VAL A 229 18.69 16.37 8.12
CA VAL A 229 19.45 17.10 9.13
C VAL A 229 20.61 17.84 8.48
N GLU A 230 20.97 19.01 9.02
CA GLU A 230 22.02 19.87 8.45
C GLU A 230 23.06 20.24 9.51
N LYS A 231 24.33 20.32 9.10
CA LYS A 231 25.40 20.96 9.86
C LYS A 231 26.11 21.96 8.97
N SER A 232 26.07 23.23 9.35
CA SER A 232 26.78 24.27 8.62
C SER A 232 28.30 24.07 8.76
N VAL A 233 29.01 24.15 7.64
CA VAL A 233 30.47 24.08 7.60
C VAL A 233 30.98 25.41 7.04
N LEU A 234 31.87 26.07 7.77
CA LEU A 234 32.54 27.27 7.26
C LEU A 234 33.71 26.81 6.38
N ASP A 235 33.67 27.13 5.09
CA ASP A 235 34.80 26.88 4.19
C ASP A 235 35.93 27.89 4.44
N GLU A 236 37.18 27.47 4.28
CA GLU A 236 38.39 28.31 4.45
C GLU A 236 38.41 29.51 3.47
N LYS A 237 37.60 29.45 2.40
CA LYS A 237 37.43 30.51 1.39
C LYS A 237 36.21 31.42 1.61
N GLY A 238 35.50 31.28 2.74
CA GLY A 238 34.34 32.12 3.07
C GLY A 238 33.03 31.74 2.38
N GLY A 239 32.98 30.58 1.71
CA GLY A 239 31.73 29.96 1.25
C GLY A 239 30.98 29.30 2.42
N VAL A 240 29.65 29.43 2.45
CA VAL A 240 28.80 28.69 3.40
C VAL A 240 28.38 27.39 2.74
N ASP A 241 29.19 26.36 2.91
CA ASP A 241 28.83 25.00 2.55
C ASP A 241 28.05 24.36 3.71
N ALA A 242 27.16 23.43 3.39
CA ALA A 242 26.48 22.66 4.41
C ALA A 242 26.73 21.19 4.20
N ARG A 243 26.88 20.47 5.31
CA ARG A 243 26.82 19.03 5.30
C ARG A 243 25.42 18.58 5.66
N ILE A 244 24.86 17.69 4.85
CA ILE A 244 23.49 17.24 4.95
C ILE A 244 23.51 15.74 5.21
N GLY A 245 22.79 15.32 6.25
CA GLY A 245 22.49 13.92 6.52
C GLY A 245 21.03 13.62 6.18
N ILE A 246 20.79 12.48 5.55
CA ILE A 246 19.45 12.03 5.18
C ILE A 246 19.20 10.59 5.60
N VAL A 247 17.95 10.31 5.95
CA VAL A 247 17.40 8.96 6.05
C VAL A 247 16.00 8.98 5.44
N ALA A 248 15.75 8.12 4.46
CA ALA A 248 14.46 7.93 3.83
C ALA A 248 13.96 6.52 4.07
N VAL A 249 12.69 6.37 4.43
CA VAL A 249 12.08 5.08 4.74
C VAL A 249 10.78 4.92 3.98
N GLU A 250 10.65 3.82 3.24
CA GLU A 250 9.37 3.35 2.72
C GLU A 250 8.80 2.30 3.68
N ILE A 251 7.90 2.74 4.57
CA ILE A 251 7.39 1.92 5.67
C ILE A 251 6.59 0.72 5.15
N SER A 252 5.95 0.84 3.98
CA SER A 252 5.12 -0.23 3.42
C SER A 252 5.92 -1.38 2.80
N THR A 253 7.20 -1.17 2.49
CA THR A 253 8.06 -2.19 1.85
C THR A 253 9.34 -2.51 2.63
N GLY A 254 9.67 -1.68 3.61
CA GLY A 254 10.92 -1.78 4.36
C GLY A 254 12.16 -1.38 3.55
N ASP A 255 12.06 -0.46 2.58
CA ASP A 255 13.28 0.11 1.95
C ASP A 255 13.79 1.27 2.82
N VAL A 256 15.08 1.28 3.12
CA VAL A 256 15.72 2.34 3.92
C VAL A 256 16.95 2.85 3.19
N VAL A 257 16.93 4.14 2.89
CA VAL A 257 18.00 4.82 2.17
C VAL A 257 18.65 5.84 3.07
N PHE A 258 19.96 5.82 3.21
CA PHE A 258 20.68 6.80 4.04
C PHE A 258 21.83 7.45 3.28
N GLY A 259 22.27 8.63 3.71
CA GLY A 259 23.41 9.29 3.09
C GLY A 259 23.89 10.51 3.86
N GLU A 260 25.15 10.87 3.63
CA GLU A 260 25.74 12.14 4.07
C GLU A 260 26.54 12.73 2.92
N PHE A 261 26.30 14.00 2.60
CA PHE A 261 27.01 14.70 1.53
C PHE A 261 27.19 16.19 1.86
N CYS A 262 28.20 16.81 1.24
CA CYS A 262 28.37 18.26 1.25
C CYS A 262 27.57 18.87 0.11
N ASP A 263 26.94 20.01 0.35
CA ASP A 263 26.14 20.72 -0.64
C ASP A 263 26.42 22.22 -0.59
N GLY A 264 26.44 22.82 -1.78
CA GLY A 264 26.72 24.23 -1.98
C GLY A 264 25.49 25.10 -1.69
N PHE A 265 25.63 26.41 -1.85
CA PHE A 265 24.59 27.40 -1.54
C PHE A 265 23.21 27.12 -2.21
N LEU A 266 23.20 26.56 -3.42
CA LEU A 266 21.97 26.27 -4.17
C LEU A 266 21.26 24.97 -3.74
N ARG A 267 21.89 24.15 -2.89
CA ARG A 267 21.34 22.87 -2.42
C ARG A 267 20.95 21.90 -3.55
N SER A 268 21.76 21.86 -4.61
CA SER A 268 21.46 21.05 -5.81
C SER A 268 21.50 19.55 -5.53
N ALA A 269 22.36 19.09 -4.61
CA ALA A 269 22.42 17.67 -4.26
C ALA A 269 21.19 17.26 -3.45
N LEU A 270 20.76 18.09 -2.49
CA LEU A 270 19.53 17.87 -1.74
C LEU A 270 18.29 17.91 -2.65
N GLU A 271 18.23 18.85 -3.60
CA GLU A 271 17.15 18.92 -4.58
C GLU A 271 17.06 17.61 -5.40
N ALA A 272 18.19 17.07 -5.83
CA ALA A 272 18.25 15.80 -6.54
C ALA A 272 17.74 14.62 -5.69
N VAL A 273 18.10 14.57 -4.39
CA VAL A 273 17.61 13.56 -3.45
C VAL A 273 16.09 13.62 -3.33
N VAL A 274 15.54 14.81 -3.07
CA VAL A 274 14.10 15.00 -2.83
C VAL A 274 13.29 14.63 -4.07
N LEU A 275 13.75 15.02 -5.25
CA LEU A 275 13.06 14.73 -6.49
C LEU A 275 13.19 13.25 -6.93
N ASN A 276 14.30 12.58 -6.60
CA ASN A 276 14.50 11.16 -6.88
C ASN A 276 13.62 10.28 -5.96
N LEU A 277 13.62 10.57 -4.66
CA LEU A 277 12.86 9.81 -3.67
C LEU A 277 11.36 10.19 -3.65
N SER A 278 11.00 11.39 -4.12
CA SER A 278 9.63 11.92 -4.14
C SER A 278 8.88 11.69 -2.82
N PRO A 279 9.38 12.19 -1.67
CA PRO A 279 8.84 11.83 -0.37
C PRO A 279 7.40 12.31 -0.18
N ALA A 280 6.59 11.49 0.47
CA ALA A 280 5.22 11.83 0.87
C ALA A 280 5.18 12.65 2.17
N GLU A 281 6.23 12.55 2.98
CA GLU A 281 6.38 13.23 4.27
C GLU A 281 7.84 13.60 4.52
N LEU A 282 8.08 14.82 5.01
CA LEU A 282 9.40 15.38 5.35
C LEU A 282 9.51 15.58 6.86
N LEU A 283 10.57 15.02 7.45
CA LEU A 283 10.98 15.30 8.83
C LEU A 283 12.17 16.26 8.81
N LEU A 284 11.98 17.44 9.37
CA LEU A 284 12.99 18.50 9.43
C LEU A 284 13.66 18.49 10.81
N GLY A 285 14.94 18.15 10.84
CA GLY A 285 15.74 18.20 12.07
C GLY A 285 16.33 19.58 12.32
N ASP A 286 15.68 20.36 13.17
CA ASP A 286 16.10 21.72 13.51
C ASP A 286 17.40 21.70 14.34
N PRO A 287 18.30 22.70 14.19
CA PRO A 287 18.16 23.87 13.30
C PRO A 287 18.56 23.58 11.84
N LEU A 288 17.83 24.12 10.87
CA LEU A 288 18.19 24.12 9.45
C LEU A 288 18.59 25.53 8.98
N SER A 289 19.42 25.63 7.93
CA SER A 289 19.69 26.92 7.28
C SER A 289 18.46 27.40 6.49
N LYS A 290 18.34 28.72 6.31
CA LYS A 290 17.23 29.32 5.56
C LYS A 290 17.14 28.80 4.12
N GLN A 291 18.28 28.47 3.51
CA GLN A 291 18.37 27.94 2.16
C GLN A 291 17.77 26.54 2.08
N THR A 292 18.19 25.65 2.98
CA THR A 292 17.67 24.28 3.08
C THR A 292 16.18 24.28 3.40
N GLU A 293 15.77 25.06 4.39
CA GLU A 293 14.37 25.18 4.80
C GLU A 293 13.50 25.67 3.64
N LYS A 294 13.95 26.71 2.92
CA LYS A 294 13.22 27.23 1.76
C LYS A 294 13.05 26.17 0.68
N LEU A 295 14.12 25.45 0.29
CA LEU A 295 14.05 24.40 -0.74
C LEU A 295 13.01 23.33 -0.37
N LEU A 296 13.06 22.83 0.88
CA LEU A 296 12.19 21.76 1.34
C LEU A 296 10.73 22.20 1.45
N LEU A 297 10.48 23.44 1.91
CA LEU A 297 9.13 24.00 1.97
C LEU A 297 8.56 24.36 0.60
N ASP A 298 9.40 24.83 -0.33
CA ASP A 298 9.00 25.07 -1.72
C ASP A 298 8.61 23.75 -2.39
N PHE A 299 9.37 22.67 -2.15
CA PHE A 299 8.98 21.33 -2.58
C PHE A 299 7.68 20.87 -1.93
N ALA A 300 7.49 21.08 -0.62
CA ALA A 300 6.28 20.71 0.11
C ALA A 300 5.05 21.62 -0.11
N GLY A 301 5.13 22.50 -1.11
CA GLY A 301 4.04 23.41 -1.44
C GLY A 301 2.74 22.72 -1.87
N PRO A 302 1.68 23.50 -2.16
CA PRO A 302 0.33 22.98 -2.45
C PRO A 302 0.24 22.01 -3.64
N ALA A 303 1.21 22.07 -4.56
CA ALA A 303 1.25 21.22 -5.74
C ALA A 303 1.66 19.76 -5.42
N SER A 304 2.59 19.57 -4.49
CA SER A 304 3.08 18.24 -4.09
C SER A 304 2.26 17.66 -2.93
N ASN A 305 1.68 18.53 -2.09
CA ASN A 305 0.89 18.15 -0.92
C ASN A 305 1.66 17.13 -0.04
N VAL A 306 2.92 17.46 0.21
CA VAL A 306 3.85 16.71 1.06
C VAL A 306 3.73 17.23 2.49
N ARG A 307 3.59 16.32 3.43
CA ARG A 307 3.47 16.68 4.85
C ARG A 307 4.84 17.07 5.39
N VAL A 308 4.89 18.08 6.25
CA VAL A 308 6.13 18.51 6.92
C VAL A 308 5.96 18.44 8.42
N GLU A 309 6.93 17.82 9.10
CA GLU A 309 7.00 17.73 10.56
C GLU A 309 8.38 18.16 11.05
N ARG A 310 8.44 18.82 12.20
CA ARG A 310 9.69 19.39 12.74
C ARG A 310 10.06 18.75 14.06
N PHE A 311 11.34 18.45 14.21
CA PHE A 311 11.90 17.90 15.43
C PHE A 311 13.16 18.67 15.83
N SER A 312 13.29 19.00 17.11
CA SER A 312 14.53 19.56 17.64
C SER A 312 15.60 18.47 17.77
N ARG A 313 16.84 18.81 17.39
CA ARG A 313 18.04 17.99 17.61
C ARG A 313 18.75 18.29 18.93
N ASP A 314 18.22 19.19 19.75
CA ASP A 314 18.84 19.56 21.03
C ASP A 314 19.04 18.35 21.97
N CYS A 315 18.27 17.28 21.77
CA CYS A 315 18.40 16.01 22.49
C CYS A 315 19.63 15.17 22.11
N PHE A 316 20.38 15.52 21.05
CA PHE A 316 21.48 14.71 20.52
C PHE A 316 22.87 15.32 20.72
N ILE A 317 22.99 16.31 21.59
CA ILE A 317 24.27 16.86 22.00
C ILE A 317 25.11 15.71 22.64
N ASP A 318 26.38 15.60 22.26
CA ASP A 318 27.35 14.61 22.77
C ASP A 318 27.09 13.12 22.47
N GLY A 319 26.54 12.78 21.30
CA GLY A 319 26.44 11.38 20.84
C GLY A 319 25.18 10.63 21.31
N GLY A 320 24.21 11.33 21.89
CA GLY A 320 22.92 10.76 22.31
C GLY A 320 22.13 10.09 21.19
N ALA A 321 22.33 10.49 19.93
CA ALA A 321 21.66 9.88 18.77
C ALA A 321 22.03 8.41 18.60
N LEU A 322 23.32 8.07 18.69
CA LEU A 322 23.77 6.68 18.59
C LEU A 322 23.24 5.85 19.75
N ALA A 323 23.24 6.40 20.98
CA ALA A 323 22.69 5.72 22.15
C ALA A 323 21.19 5.40 21.99
N GLU A 324 20.40 6.33 21.45
CA GLU A 324 18.97 6.09 21.19
C GLU A 324 18.74 5.02 20.12
N VAL A 325 19.55 5.04 19.05
CA VAL A 325 19.52 4.01 18.00
C VAL A 325 19.87 2.65 18.63
N MET A 326 20.96 2.56 19.39
CA MET A 326 21.41 1.32 20.02
C MET A 326 20.41 0.78 21.06
N THR A 327 19.73 1.66 21.81
CA THR A 327 18.68 1.26 22.75
C THR A 327 17.55 0.48 22.04
N LEU A 328 17.21 0.85 20.81
CA LEU A 328 16.20 0.13 20.02
C LEU A 328 16.69 -1.28 19.64
N TYR A 329 17.96 -1.42 19.23
CA TYR A 329 18.57 -2.71 18.92
C TYR A 329 18.73 -3.60 20.16
N GLU A 330 19.04 -3.02 21.32
CA GLU A 330 19.19 -3.74 22.60
C GLU A 330 17.85 -4.27 23.13
N ASN A 331 16.77 -3.48 23.06
CA ASN A 331 15.46 -3.91 23.53
C ASN A 331 14.92 -5.12 22.75
N MET A 332 15.34 -5.31 21.49
CA MET A 332 14.98 -6.48 20.69
C MET A 332 15.73 -7.77 21.11
N HIS A 333 16.82 -7.67 21.88
CA HIS A 333 17.54 -8.84 22.39
C HIS A 333 16.86 -9.51 23.60
N ILE A 334 15.94 -8.82 24.29
CA ILE A 334 15.38 -9.27 25.58
C ILE A 334 14.11 -10.14 25.41
N ASP A 335 13.41 -10.05 24.27
CA ASP A 335 12.20 -10.84 24.00
C ASP A 335 12.46 -12.30 23.61
N SER A 336 13.73 -12.71 23.53
CA SER A 336 14.15 -14.12 23.39
C SER A 336 14.46 -14.67 24.78
N PRO A 337 13.63 -15.55 25.38
CA PRO A 337 13.94 -16.13 26.67
C PRO A 337 15.22 -16.95 26.51
N SER A 338 16.28 -16.53 27.21
CA SER A 338 17.52 -17.27 27.34
C SER A 338 17.28 -18.51 28.21
N ASP A 339 16.63 -19.54 27.66
CA ASP A 339 16.57 -20.87 28.26
C ASP A 339 16.05 -21.90 27.24
N SER A 340 16.92 -22.37 26.36
CA SER A 340 17.15 -23.81 26.17
C SER A 340 18.18 -24.05 25.07
N ILE A 341 19.13 -24.90 25.41
CA ILE A 341 20.32 -25.24 24.64
C ILE A 341 19.94 -26.22 23.50
N LEU A 342 20.46 -25.92 22.30
CA LEU A 342 20.63 -26.74 21.09
C LEU A 342 19.60 -26.58 19.94
N SER A 343 20.18 -26.11 18.82
CA SER A 343 19.79 -26.24 17.40
C SER A 343 19.03 -25.08 16.74
N ASN A 344 19.77 -24.37 15.86
CA ASN A 344 19.40 -23.44 14.77
C ASN A 344 19.56 -21.91 14.92
N ASP A 345 20.01 -21.36 16.06
CA ASP A 345 20.18 -19.89 16.29
C ASP A 345 21.39 -19.19 15.61
N LEU A 346 22.01 -19.78 14.59
CA LEU A 346 23.22 -19.21 13.97
C LEU A 346 22.95 -18.15 12.88
N THR A 347 21.75 -18.13 12.29
CA THR A 347 21.40 -17.23 11.18
C THR A 347 20.91 -15.86 11.64
N GLU A 348 19.97 -15.79 12.60
CA GLU A 348 19.47 -14.51 13.14
C GLU A 348 20.58 -13.68 13.80
N ASN A 349 21.44 -14.34 14.57
CA ASN A 349 22.62 -13.73 15.20
C ASN A 349 23.63 -13.19 14.16
N ARG A 350 23.66 -13.71 12.93
CA ARG A 350 24.53 -13.18 11.86
C ARG A 350 23.90 -11.95 11.20
N SER A 351 22.62 -12.00 10.86
CA SER A 351 21.90 -10.90 10.20
C SER A 351 21.84 -9.65 11.06
N GLN A 352 21.51 -9.78 12.35
CA GLN A 352 21.46 -8.66 13.29
C GLN A 352 22.86 -8.05 13.54
N LYS A 353 23.91 -8.88 13.62
CA LYS A 353 25.30 -8.39 13.72
C LYS A 353 25.74 -7.62 12.48
N LEU A 354 25.26 -7.98 11.30
CA LEU A 354 25.54 -7.25 10.06
C LEU A 354 24.84 -5.88 10.05
N ILE A 355 23.57 -5.81 10.46
CA ILE A 355 22.83 -4.54 10.54
C ILE A 355 23.47 -3.60 11.58
N ILE A 356 23.81 -4.11 12.76
CA ILE A 356 24.51 -3.30 13.78
C ILE A 356 25.84 -2.80 13.22
N LYS A 357 26.59 -3.63 12.49
CA LYS A 357 27.83 -3.21 11.84
C LYS A 357 27.60 -2.13 10.78
N GLU A 358 26.53 -2.22 10.00
CA GLU A 358 26.18 -1.18 9.01
C GLU A 358 25.81 0.14 9.68
N VAL A 359 24.98 0.11 10.73
CA VAL A 359 24.61 1.29 11.52
C VAL A 359 25.85 1.92 12.17
N MET A 360 26.76 1.10 12.71
CA MET A 360 28.03 1.60 13.26
C MET A 360 28.94 2.24 12.22
N ASN A 361 28.78 1.88 10.95
CA ASN A 361 29.52 2.48 9.83
C ASN A 361 28.79 3.68 9.20
N MET A 362 27.58 4.02 9.66
CA MET A 362 26.84 5.17 9.14
C MET A 362 27.53 6.49 9.53
N PRO A 363 27.49 7.51 8.65
CA PRO A 363 27.95 8.85 9.00
C PRO A 363 27.13 9.48 10.14
N ASP A 364 27.75 10.36 10.93
CA ASP A 364 27.15 10.96 12.14
C ASP A 364 25.81 11.67 11.86
N LEU A 365 25.71 12.45 10.77
CA LEU A 365 24.46 13.14 10.45
C LEU A 365 23.38 12.15 9.99
N ALA A 366 23.76 11.08 9.30
CA ALA A 366 22.81 10.02 8.95
C ALA A 366 22.29 9.29 10.20
N VAL A 367 23.14 9.04 11.21
CA VAL A 367 22.72 8.47 12.50
C VAL A 367 21.76 9.41 13.24
N GLN A 368 22.00 10.71 13.24
CA GLN A 368 21.06 11.69 13.82
C GLN A 368 19.70 11.70 13.09
N ALA A 369 19.72 11.66 11.75
CA ALA A 369 18.49 11.54 10.95
C ALA A 369 17.74 10.22 11.24
N LEU A 370 18.47 9.12 11.42
CA LEU A 370 17.91 7.82 11.79
C LEU A 370 17.25 7.87 13.17
N ALA A 371 17.90 8.49 14.16
CA ALA A 371 17.35 8.63 15.51
C ALA A 371 16.03 9.42 15.53
N LEU A 372 15.95 10.54 14.78
CA LEU A 372 14.68 11.28 14.61
C LEU A 372 13.60 10.44 13.94
N THR A 373 13.98 9.68 12.92
CA THR A 373 13.05 8.81 12.19
C THR A 373 12.50 7.71 13.09
N ILE A 374 13.35 7.07 13.91
CA ILE A 374 12.94 6.10 14.93
C ILE A 374 11.92 6.71 15.88
N ARG A 375 12.19 7.92 16.40
CA ARG A 375 11.30 8.58 17.35
C ARG A 375 9.94 8.88 16.75
N HIS A 376 9.90 9.37 15.52
CA HIS A 376 8.65 9.60 14.81
C HIS A 376 7.89 8.29 14.57
N LEU A 377 8.56 7.24 14.08
CA LEU A 377 7.91 5.94 13.79
C LEU A 377 7.42 5.20 15.05
N LYS A 378 8.02 5.43 16.22
CA LYS A 378 7.53 4.91 17.51
C LYS A 378 6.09 5.36 17.82
N GLU A 379 5.70 6.57 17.40
CA GLU A 379 4.31 7.04 17.59
C GLU A 379 3.28 6.23 16.79
N PHE A 380 3.73 5.57 15.72
CA PHE A 380 2.91 4.74 14.84
C PHE A 380 3.06 3.24 15.12
N GLY A 381 4.06 2.82 15.91
CA GLY A 381 4.40 1.41 16.15
C GLY A 381 5.12 0.73 14.99
N PHE A 382 5.83 1.50 14.15
CA PHE A 382 6.53 0.99 12.95
C PHE A 382 8.06 1.01 13.07
N GLU A 383 8.61 1.37 14.22
CA GLU A 383 10.07 1.51 14.44
C GLU A 383 10.84 0.21 14.23
N ARG A 384 10.21 -0.95 14.45
CA ARG A 384 10.82 -2.28 14.34
C ARG A 384 11.38 -2.57 12.94
N ILE A 385 10.84 -1.92 11.90
CA ILE A 385 11.31 -2.11 10.52
C ILE A 385 12.77 -1.72 10.36
N LEU A 386 13.24 -0.72 11.11
CA LEU A 386 14.61 -0.23 11.05
C LEU A 386 15.63 -1.21 11.65
N CYS A 387 15.19 -2.18 12.47
CA CYS A 387 16.08 -3.10 13.17
C CYS A 387 16.25 -4.47 12.51
N SER A 388 15.19 -5.01 11.90
CA SER A 388 15.20 -6.40 11.42
C SER A 388 14.46 -6.61 10.10
N GLY A 389 13.87 -5.56 9.54
CA GLY A 389 13.08 -5.70 8.31
C GLY A 389 13.40 -4.70 7.19
N ALA A 390 14.40 -3.85 7.38
CA ALA A 390 14.82 -2.89 6.41
C ALA A 390 15.93 -3.44 5.50
N SER A 391 15.78 -3.26 4.20
CA SER A 391 16.93 -3.28 3.29
C SER A 391 17.61 -1.91 3.38
N ILE A 392 18.62 -1.80 4.23
CA ILE A 392 19.37 -0.56 4.45
C ILE A 392 20.40 -0.42 3.33
N ARG A 393 20.36 0.70 2.60
CA ARG A 393 21.31 0.98 1.52
C ARG A 393 21.76 2.45 1.49
N PRO A 394 22.99 2.74 1.07
CA PRO A 394 23.42 4.11 0.84
C PRO A 394 22.68 4.74 -0.36
N PHE A 395 22.43 6.06 -0.31
CA PHE A 395 21.77 6.81 -1.39
C PHE A 395 22.64 6.89 -2.65
N SER A 396 23.95 7.09 -2.48
CA SER A 396 24.90 7.14 -3.59
C SER A 396 25.82 5.92 -3.51
N SER A 397 25.76 5.09 -4.55
CA SER A 397 26.69 3.99 -4.78
C SER A 397 27.45 4.23 -6.08
N ASN A 398 28.75 3.92 -6.10
CA ASN A 398 29.55 3.95 -7.33
C ASN A 398 29.08 2.93 -8.39
N THR A 399 28.14 2.05 -8.03
CA THR A 399 27.60 1.00 -8.90
C THR A 399 26.48 1.47 -9.80
N GLU A 400 25.93 2.68 -9.61
CA GLU A 400 24.75 3.19 -10.32
C GLU A 400 25.03 4.50 -11.05
N MET A 401 24.36 4.70 -12.18
CA MET A 401 24.43 5.91 -12.98
C MET A 401 23.71 7.04 -12.26
N THR A 402 24.39 8.17 -12.08
CA THR A 402 23.79 9.35 -11.47
C THR A 402 22.88 10.06 -12.49
N LEU A 403 21.57 9.92 -12.32
CA LEU A 403 20.57 10.66 -13.08
C LEU A 403 20.00 11.80 -12.21
N SER A 404 20.24 13.04 -12.63
CA SER A 404 19.59 14.19 -11.99
C SER A 404 18.08 14.15 -12.20
N ALA A 405 17.32 14.73 -11.28
CA ALA A 405 15.88 14.84 -11.43
C ALA A 405 15.44 15.58 -12.69
N ASN A 406 16.16 16.64 -13.05
CA ASN A 406 15.94 17.34 -14.32
C ASN A 406 16.17 16.41 -15.52
N ALA A 407 17.19 15.54 -15.48
CA ALA A 407 17.39 14.55 -16.53
C ALA A 407 16.22 13.54 -16.59
N LEU A 408 15.78 12.99 -15.46
CA LEU A 408 14.63 12.08 -15.39
C LEU A 408 13.35 12.71 -15.98
N GLN A 409 13.12 13.99 -15.71
CA GLN A 409 11.97 14.74 -16.22
C GLN A 409 12.12 15.08 -17.71
N GLN A 410 13.25 15.64 -18.15
CA GLN A 410 13.45 16.07 -19.54
C GLN A 410 13.52 14.91 -20.53
N LEU A 411 14.00 13.75 -20.08
CA LEU A 411 14.04 12.51 -20.84
C LEU A 411 12.73 11.71 -20.74
N GLU A 412 11.76 12.15 -19.93
CA GLU A 412 10.47 11.47 -19.71
C GLU A 412 10.65 10.00 -19.28
N VAL A 413 11.60 9.77 -18.36
CA VAL A 413 12.01 8.42 -17.94
C VAL A 413 10.88 7.71 -17.19
N LEU A 414 10.30 8.39 -16.19
CA LEU A 414 9.25 7.81 -15.34
C LEU A 414 7.85 8.30 -15.73
N LYS A 415 7.72 9.59 -16.02
CA LYS A 415 6.47 10.27 -16.35
C LYS A 415 6.68 11.20 -17.55
N ASN A 416 5.62 11.43 -18.31
CA ASN A 416 5.63 12.41 -19.38
C ASN A 416 5.53 13.85 -18.82
N ASN A 417 5.90 14.84 -19.64
CA ASN A 417 5.78 16.25 -19.28
C ASN A 417 4.45 16.91 -19.66
N SER A 418 3.54 16.18 -20.30
CA SER A 418 2.29 16.72 -20.86
C SER A 418 1.16 16.73 -19.83
N ASP A 419 0.90 15.61 -19.18
CA ASP A 419 -0.13 15.44 -18.16
C ASP A 419 0.39 14.81 -16.86
N GLY A 420 1.70 14.52 -16.79
CA GLY A 420 2.33 13.91 -15.62
C GLY A 420 1.99 12.42 -15.44
N SER A 421 1.33 11.80 -16.43
CA SER A 421 1.07 10.36 -16.41
C SER A 421 2.29 9.57 -16.86
N GLU A 422 2.28 8.27 -16.54
CA GLU A 422 3.30 7.34 -17.02
C GLU A 422 3.15 7.01 -18.50
N ILE A 423 1.98 7.29 -19.09
CA ILE A 423 1.72 6.98 -20.50
C ILE A 423 2.63 7.82 -21.37
N GLY A 424 3.41 7.18 -22.24
CA GLY A 424 4.41 7.85 -23.07
C GLY A 424 5.75 8.12 -22.36
N SER A 425 6.00 7.53 -21.19
CA SER A 425 7.33 7.52 -20.57
C SER A 425 8.16 6.30 -20.99
N LEU A 426 9.47 6.34 -20.76
CA LEU A 426 10.35 5.17 -20.97
C LEU A 426 9.88 3.98 -20.13
N LEU A 427 9.55 4.21 -18.85
CA LEU A 427 9.08 3.18 -17.93
C LEU A 427 7.86 2.44 -18.48
N GLN A 428 6.88 3.15 -19.08
CA GLN A 428 5.69 2.51 -19.63
C GLN A 428 5.97 1.59 -20.82
N ILE A 429 7.04 1.85 -21.59
CA ILE A 429 7.46 0.96 -22.68
C ILE A 429 8.14 -0.29 -22.12
N MET A 430 9.01 -0.10 -21.13
CA MET A 430 9.80 -1.19 -20.52
C MET A 430 8.99 -2.08 -19.59
N ASN A 431 7.95 -1.54 -18.96
CA ASN A 431 7.20 -2.23 -17.92
C ASN A 431 6.17 -3.21 -18.48
N ARG A 432 6.57 -4.48 -18.55
CA ARG A 432 5.77 -5.68 -18.84
C ARG A 432 5.71 -6.63 -17.64
N THR A 433 6.00 -6.11 -16.44
CA THR A 433 5.92 -6.88 -15.20
C THR A 433 4.49 -7.31 -14.93
N LEU A 434 4.34 -8.49 -14.32
CA LEU A 434 3.04 -9.07 -14.01
C LEU A 434 2.61 -8.79 -12.56
N THR A 435 3.54 -8.35 -11.72
CA THR A 435 3.33 -8.11 -10.29
C THR A 435 3.55 -6.63 -9.91
N ILE A 436 2.85 -6.16 -8.88
CA ILE A 436 2.96 -4.77 -8.40
C ILE A 436 4.36 -4.49 -7.83
N PHE A 437 4.94 -5.45 -7.11
CA PHE A 437 6.28 -5.34 -6.53
C PHE A 437 7.38 -5.46 -7.59
N GLY A 438 7.19 -6.28 -8.64
CA GLY A 438 8.06 -6.29 -9.82
C GLY A 438 8.06 -4.95 -10.54
N SER A 439 6.88 -4.37 -10.77
CA SER A 439 6.74 -3.03 -11.35
C SER A 439 7.47 -1.95 -10.54
N ARG A 440 7.36 -1.98 -9.20
CA ARG A 440 8.09 -1.07 -8.30
C ARG A 440 9.61 -1.25 -8.40
N LEU A 441 10.09 -2.49 -8.45
CA LEU A 441 11.53 -2.75 -8.63
C LEU A 441 12.02 -2.30 -10.01
N LEU A 442 11.24 -2.51 -11.06
CA LEU A 442 11.61 -2.08 -12.41
C LEU A 442 11.69 -0.55 -12.50
N ARG A 443 10.76 0.18 -11.87
CA ARG A 443 10.84 1.65 -11.74
C ARG A 443 12.18 2.07 -11.11
N HIS A 444 12.61 1.36 -10.07
CA HIS A 444 13.90 1.62 -9.43
C HIS A 444 15.06 1.33 -10.40
N TRP A 445 15.08 0.18 -11.08
CA TRP A 445 16.13 -0.14 -12.05
C TRP A 445 16.22 0.90 -13.18
N VAL A 446 15.09 1.40 -13.68
CA VAL A 446 15.03 2.41 -14.76
C VAL A 446 15.55 3.78 -14.31
N SER A 447 15.31 4.15 -13.05
CA SER A 447 15.80 5.41 -12.48
C SER A 447 17.23 5.35 -11.96
N HIS A 448 17.75 4.14 -11.74
CA HIS A 448 19.10 3.87 -11.23
C HIS A 448 19.79 2.80 -12.09
N PRO A 449 20.16 3.14 -13.35
CA PRO A 449 20.88 2.22 -14.23
C PRO A 449 22.20 1.76 -13.61
N LEU A 450 22.67 0.56 -13.91
CA LEU A 450 23.95 0.06 -13.38
C LEU A 450 25.15 0.62 -14.16
N CYS A 451 26.28 0.79 -13.48
CA CYS A 451 27.58 1.11 -14.08
C CYS A 451 28.57 -0.06 -14.03
N ASP A 452 28.31 -1.09 -13.21
CA ASP A 452 29.18 -2.26 -13.07
C ASP A 452 28.92 -3.26 -14.22
N GLN A 453 29.93 -3.43 -15.08
CA GLN A 453 29.88 -4.33 -16.24
C GLN A 453 29.54 -5.78 -15.85
N THR A 454 29.98 -6.26 -14.69
CA THR A 454 29.73 -7.64 -14.23
C THR A 454 28.26 -7.85 -13.89
N LEU A 455 27.64 -6.88 -13.21
CA LEU A 455 26.21 -6.92 -12.86
C LEU A 455 25.32 -6.75 -14.09
N ILE A 456 25.70 -5.86 -15.01
CA ILE A 456 25.02 -5.69 -16.30
C ILE A 456 25.07 -6.99 -17.11
N SER A 457 26.25 -7.61 -17.20
CA SER A 457 26.44 -8.88 -17.89
C SER A 457 25.62 -10.02 -17.26
N ALA A 458 25.55 -10.06 -15.93
CA ALA A 458 24.73 -11.04 -15.22
C ALA A 458 23.23 -10.90 -15.54
N ARG A 459 22.72 -9.66 -15.66
CA ARG A 459 21.34 -9.40 -16.15
C ARG A 459 21.18 -9.81 -17.62
N LEU A 460 22.14 -9.47 -18.49
CA LEU A 460 22.21 -9.86 -19.91
C LEU A 460 22.02 -11.34 -20.14
N HIS A 461 22.79 -12.14 -19.39
CA HIS A 461 22.71 -13.58 -19.49
C HIS A 461 21.34 -14.10 -19.02
N ALA A 462 20.83 -13.62 -17.89
CA ALA A 462 19.54 -14.08 -17.37
C ALA A 462 18.37 -13.76 -18.31
N VAL A 463 18.35 -12.54 -18.86
CA VAL A 463 17.32 -12.12 -19.82
C VAL A 463 17.40 -12.91 -21.12
N SER A 464 18.62 -13.15 -21.64
CA SER A 464 18.82 -13.97 -22.84
C SER A 464 18.37 -15.41 -22.64
N GLU A 465 18.67 -16.00 -21.48
CA GLU A 465 18.26 -17.35 -21.09
C GLU A 465 16.71 -17.46 -21.04
N ILE A 466 16.03 -16.50 -20.41
CA ILE A 466 14.56 -16.43 -20.38
C ILE A 466 14.00 -16.27 -21.80
N ALA A 467 14.52 -15.33 -22.60
CA ALA A 467 14.02 -15.07 -23.95
C ALA A 467 14.19 -16.28 -24.90
N GLN A 468 15.30 -17.01 -24.79
CA GLN A 468 15.53 -18.24 -25.55
C GLN A 468 14.51 -19.33 -25.18
N SER A 469 14.22 -19.50 -23.89
CA SER A 469 13.21 -20.48 -23.45
C SER A 469 11.78 -20.15 -23.93
N MET A 470 11.46 -18.87 -24.17
CA MET A 470 10.18 -18.46 -24.77
C MET A 470 10.04 -18.84 -26.26
N GLY A 471 11.15 -18.95 -27.01
CA GLY A 471 11.16 -19.27 -28.43
C GLY A 471 10.93 -20.75 -28.76
N SER A 472 11.22 -21.65 -27.80
CA SER A 472 11.13 -23.10 -27.99
C SER A 472 9.70 -23.66 -27.93
N CYS A 473 8.68 -22.82 -27.74
CA CYS A 473 7.29 -23.28 -27.58
C CYS A 473 6.56 -23.58 -28.91
N ASN A 474 7.17 -23.29 -30.07
CA ASN A 474 6.57 -23.60 -31.39
C ASN A 474 6.72 -25.07 -31.83
N SER A 475 7.50 -25.89 -31.13
CA SER A 475 7.68 -27.32 -31.46
C SER A 475 6.66 -28.26 -30.77
N VAL A 476 5.84 -27.77 -29.85
CA VAL A 476 4.84 -28.60 -29.12
C VAL A 476 3.59 -28.92 -29.96
N LYS A 477 3.46 -28.36 -31.18
CA LYS A 477 2.35 -28.72 -32.09
C LYS A 477 2.60 -29.94 -32.98
N ASN A 478 3.81 -30.53 -32.96
CA ASN A 478 4.15 -31.71 -33.75
C ASN A 478 4.47 -32.95 -32.89
N LEU A 479 3.80 -33.13 -31.76
CA LEU A 479 3.80 -34.44 -31.07
C LEU A 479 2.77 -35.39 -31.70
N VAL A 480 2.96 -35.68 -32.99
CA VAL A 480 2.40 -36.87 -33.64
C VAL A 480 3.50 -37.46 -34.51
N ARG A 481 4.13 -38.52 -33.97
CA ARG A 481 4.96 -39.53 -34.64
C ARG A 481 6.33 -39.05 -35.14
N VAL A 482 7.39 -39.60 -34.55
CA VAL A 482 8.33 -40.57 -35.16
C VAL A 482 9.34 -41.01 -34.08
N GLU A 483 9.81 -42.24 -34.24
CA GLU A 483 10.53 -43.12 -33.32
C GLU A 483 11.97 -42.68 -32.98
N GLU A 484 12.40 -43.11 -31.78
CA GLU A 484 13.74 -43.50 -31.30
C GLU A 484 15.00 -42.77 -31.83
N ASP A 485 15.54 -41.87 -30.99
CA ASP A 485 16.99 -41.58 -30.92
C ASP A 485 17.36 -41.10 -29.48
N PRO A 486 18.35 -41.68 -28.75
CA PRO A 486 18.50 -41.41 -27.31
C PRO A 486 19.37 -40.20 -26.91
N ASP A 487 20.01 -39.46 -27.83
CA ASP A 487 21.12 -38.54 -27.47
C ASP A 487 20.94 -37.07 -27.91
N VAL A 488 19.72 -36.53 -27.87
CA VAL A 488 19.50 -35.08 -27.99
C VAL A 488 18.88 -34.54 -26.70
N ALA A 489 19.69 -33.84 -25.90
CA ALA A 489 19.26 -33.14 -24.71
C ALA A 489 18.13 -32.16 -25.06
N ILE A 490 16.91 -32.49 -24.64
CA ILE A 490 15.71 -31.66 -24.78
C ILE A 490 15.90 -30.44 -23.87
N VAL A 491 16.29 -29.30 -24.45
CA VAL A 491 16.35 -28.03 -23.73
C VAL A 491 14.92 -27.58 -23.41
N GLN A 492 14.69 -27.36 -22.12
CA GLN A 492 13.43 -27.23 -21.40
C GLN A 492 12.51 -26.09 -21.92
N PRO A 493 11.31 -26.40 -22.44
CA PRO A 493 10.20 -25.45 -22.58
C PRO A 493 9.58 -25.01 -21.24
N GLU A 494 10.13 -25.45 -20.11
CA GLU A 494 9.52 -25.36 -18.78
C GLU A 494 9.81 -24.05 -18.04
N LEU A 495 10.98 -23.43 -18.25
CA LEU A 495 11.42 -22.25 -17.49
C LEU A 495 10.52 -21.03 -17.69
N ALA A 496 10.40 -20.50 -18.93
CA ALA A 496 9.57 -19.33 -19.20
C ALA A 496 8.09 -19.58 -18.91
N TYR A 497 7.60 -20.80 -19.17
CA TYR A 497 6.21 -21.16 -18.89
C TYR A 497 5.93 -21.14 -17.37
N THR A 498 6.74 -21.84 -16.59
CA THR A 498 6.60 -21.89 -15.12
C THR A 498 6.78 -20.51 -14.52
N LEU A 499 7.78 -19.74 -14.98
CA LEU A 499 7.99 -18.37 -14.51
C LEU A 499 6.78 -17.48 -14.82
N SER A 500 6.26 -17.51 -16.04
CA SER A 500 5.07 -16.75 -16.43
C SER A 500 3.83 -17.16 -15.63
N LEU A 501 3.65 -18.46 -15.38
CA LEU A 501 2.54 -18.98 -14.58
C LEU A 501 2.61 -18.51 -13.12
N VAL A 502 3.78 -18.60 -12.49
CA VAL A 502 4.02 -18.13 -11.12
C VAL A 502 3.73 -16.63 -11.05
N LEU A 503 4.34 -15.84 -11.94
CA LEU A 503 4.19 -14.38 -11.94
C LEU A 503 2.76 -13.93 -12.25
N THR A 504 2.05 -14.61 -13.15
CA THR A 504 0.63 -14.34 -13.45
C THR A 504 -0.25 -14.65 -12.23
N THR A 505 0.06 -15.71 -11.49
CA THR A 505 -0.68 -16.07 -10.28
C THR A 505 -0.43 -15.04 -9.17
N LEU A 506 0.82 -14.63 -8.99
CA LEU A 506 1.21 -13.57 -8.05
C LEU A 506 0.61 -12.21 -8.43
N GLY A 507 0.46 -11.91 -9.72
CA GLY A 507 -0.19 -10.70 -10.21
C GLY A 507 -1.69 -10.61 -9.88
N ARG A 508 -2.32 -11.74 -9.55
CA ARG A 508 -3.72 -11.80 -9.09
C ARG A 508 -3.84 -11.89 -7.56
N ALA A 509 -2.73 -12.17 -6.88
CA ALA A 509 -2.65 -12.22 -5.43
C ALA A 509 -2.57 -10.79 -4.86
N PRO A 510 -2.80 -10.60 -3.55
CA PRO A 510 -2.45 -9.33 -2.90
C PRO A 510 -0.97 -9.01 -3.09
N ASP A 511 -0.62 -7.73 -2.92
CA ASP A 511 0.76 -7.26 -2.94
C ASP A 511 1.58 -7.94 -1.83
N ILE A 512 2.25 -9.04 -2.16
CA ILE A 512 2.95 -9.87 -1.17
C ILE A 512 4.10 -9.11 -0.48
N GLN A 513 4.70 -8.10 -1.12
CA GLN A 513 5.76 -7.31 -0.51
C GLN A 513 5.22 -6.41 0.60
N ARG A 514 4.12 -5.71 0.34
CA ARG A 514 3.43 -4.95 1.39
C ARG A 514 2.78 -5.88 2.41
N GLY A 515 2.28 -7.02 1.96
CA GLY A 515 1.70 -8.07 2.78
C GLY A 515 2.65 -8.57 3.87
N ILE A 516 3.85 -9.05 3.50
CA ILE A 516 4.83 -9.52 4.51
C ILE A 516 5.25 -8.40 5.47
N THR A 517 5.29 -7.15 4.99
CA THR A 517 5.63 -5.98 5.81
C THR A 517 4.51 -5.66 6.82
N ARG A 518 3.23 -5.76 6.42
CA ARG A 518 2.08 -5.63 7.34
C ARG A 518 2.01 -6.76 8.35
N ILE A 519 2.37 -7.99 7.96
CA ILE A 519 2.47 -9.12 8.89
C ILE A 519 3.52 -8.80 9.95
N PHE A 520 4.70 -8.31 9.54
CA PHE A 520 5.78 -7.90 10.44
C PHE A 520 5.36 -6.76 11.40
N HIS A 521 4.64 -5.76 10.88
CA HIS A 521 4.07 -4.68 11.68
C HIS A 521 2.88 -5.09 12.57
N CYS A 522 2.46 -6.36 12.51
CA CYS A 522 1.27 -6.86 13.22
C CYS A 522 -0.04 -6.14 12.82
N THR A 523 -0.11 -5.61 11.60
CA THR A 523 -1.28 -4.89 11.06
C THR A 523 -2.07 -5.71 10.04
N ALA A 524 -1.54 -6.84 9.58
CA ALA A 524 -2.20 -7.71 8.61
C ALA A 524 -3.48 -8.34 9.19
N THR A 525 -4.51 -8.41 8.34
CA THR A 525 -5.73 -9.17 8.66
C THR A 525 -5.51 -10.68 8.49
N PRO A 526 -6.32 -11.55 9.13
CA PRO A 526 -6.20 -12.99 8.96
C PRO A 526 -6.32 -13.46 7.50
N SER A 527 -7.27 -12.90 6.73
CA SER A 527 -7.45 -13.21 5.31
C SER A 527 -6.27 -12.78 4.46
N GLU A 528 -5.72 -11.58 4.72
CA GLU A 528 -4.52 -11.08 4.05
C GLU A 528 -3.30 -11.93 4.36
N PHE A 529 -3.10 -12.30 5.63
CA PHE A 529 -2.02 -13.20 6.05
C PHE A 529 -2.06 -14.51 5.26
N VAL A 530 -3.22 -15.18 5.25
CA VAL A 530 -3.39 -16.46 4.54
C VAL A 530 -3.11 -16.27 3.05
N ALA A 531 -3.68 -15.25 2.41
CA ALA A 531 -3.49 -15.00 0.99
C ALA A 531 -2.02 -14.74 0.62
N VAL A 532 -1.30 -13.94 1.40
CA VAL A 532 0.11 -13.60 1.17
C VAL A 532 1.00 -14.83 1.36
N ILE A 533 0.86 -15.54 2.48
CA ILE A 533 1.71 -16.71 2.78
C ILE A 533 1.40 -17.87 1.82
N GLN A 534 0.14 -18.07 1.44
CA GLN A 534 -0.26 -19.07 0.44
C GLN A 534 0.31 -18.73 -0.95
N ALA A 535 0.32 -17.45 -1.35
CA ALA A 535 0.89 -17.01 -2.61
C ALA A 535 2.41 -17.31 -2.67
N ILE A 536 3.15 -16.98 -1.60
CA ILE A 536 4.59 -17.26 -1.48
C ILE A 536 4.85 -18.77 -1.50
N LEU A 537 4.08 -19.56 -0.73
CA LEU A 537 4.18 -21.02 -0.68
C LEU A 537 3.96 -21.65 -2.06
N SER A 538 2.91 -21.21 -2.77
CA SER A 538 2.58 -21.71 -4.11
C SER A 538 3.67 -21.35 -5.12
N ALA A 539 4.17 -20.11 -5.10
CA ALA A 539 5.25 -19.66 -5.97
C ALA A 539 6.54 -20.48 -5.73
N GLY A 540 6.95 -20.63 -4.47
CA GLY A 540 8.14 -21.41 -4.10
C GLY A 540 8.04 -22.87 -4.55
N LYS A 541 6.91 -23.55 -4.30
CA LYS A 541 6.69 -24.94 -4.72
C LYS A 541 6.70 -25.12 -6.24
N GLN A 542 6.12 -24.19 -7.00
CA GLN A 542 6.15 -24.25 -8.47
C GLN A 542 7.56 -24.02 -9.00
N LEU A 543 8.31 -23.06 -8.44
CA LEU A 543 9.69 -22.82 -8.83
C LEU A 543 10.63 -23.99 -8.46
N GLN A 544 10.35 -24.72 -7.39
CA GLN A 544 11.12 -25.91 -7.00
C GLN A 544 11.03 -27.04 -8.05
N GLN A 545 9.95 -27.09 -8.85
CA GLN A 545 9.78 -28.08 -9.92
C GLN A 545 10.80 -27.92 -11.05
N LEU A 546 11.43 -26.74 -11.18
CA LEU A 546 12.48 -26.49 -12.16
C LEU A 546 13.77 -27.30 -11.91
N ASN A 547 13.82 -28.15 -10.87
CA ASN A 547 14.85 -29.16 -10.59
C ASN A 547 16.28 -28.64 -10.82
N ILE A 548 16.59 -27.47 -10.25
CA ILE A 548 17.94 -26.88 -10.29
C ILE A 548 18.82 -27.49 -9.18
N GLY A 549 18.77 -28.81 -9.03
CA GLY A 549 19.56 -29.55 -8.03
C GLY A 549 21.04 -29.62 -8.41
N GLU A 550 21.92 -29.75 -7.42
CA GLU A 550 23.39 -29.81 -7.55
C GLU A 550 23.94 -31.11 -8.21
N GLY A 551 23.11 -31.87 -8.92
CA GLY A 551 23.47 -33.17 -9.48
C GLY A 551 23.81 -33.15 -10.97
N ASN A 552 25.10 -33.31 -11.28
CA ASN A 552 25.67 -33.90 -12.51
C ASN A 552 25.06 -33.49 -13.86
N ASN A 553 25.39 -32.28 -14.32
CA ASN A 553 25.99 -32.04 -15.63
C ASN A 553 26.47 -30.58 -15.72
N ASN A 554 27.79 -30.41 -15.70
CA ASN A 554 28.48 -29.12 -15.79
C ASN A 554 28.16 -28.40 -17.12
N THR A 555 27.30 -27.38 -17.10
CA THR A 555 27.43 -26.21 -18.02
C THR A 555 26.68 -24.94 -17.61
N LEU A 556 26.05 -24.86 -16.43
CA LEU A 556 25.48 -23.60 -15.95
C LEU A 556 26.45 -22.94 -14.96
N ARG A 557 27.12 -21.87 -15.42
CA ARG A 557 27.85 -20.92 -14.55
C ARG A 557 26.93 -20.50 -13.38
N PRO A 558 27.48 -19.97 -12.26
CA PRO A 558 26.65 -19.38 -11.20
C PRO A 558 25.90 -18.15 -11.74
N ASN A 559 24.77 -18.41 -12.40
CA ASN A 559 23.96 -17.42 -13.11
C ASN A 559 22.99 -16.77 -12.11
N LEU A 560 22.85 -15.45 -12.21
CA LEU A 560 21.90 -14.64 -11.44
C LEU A 560 20.52 -15.30 -11.35
N LEU A 561 20.03 -15.85 -12.47
CA LEU A 561 18.74 -16.52 -12.55
C LEU A 561 18.60 -17.72 -11.60
N LYS A 562 19.59 -18.60 -11.56
CA LYS A 562 19.63 -19.74 -10.63
C LYS A 562 19.61 -19.28 -9.17
N LYS A 563 20.39 -18.25 -8.82
CA LYS A 563 20.41 -17.69 -7.47
C LYS A 563 19.03 -17.18 -7.05
N LEU A 564 18.36 -16.43 -7.94
CA LEU A 564 17.03 -15.88 -7.66
C LEU A 564 15.98 -16.98 -7.49
N ILE A 565 15.97 -17.98 -8.37
CA ILE A 565 15.03 -19.11 -8.27
C ILE A 565 15.24 -19.87 -6.95
N LEU A 566 16.48 -20.23 -6.61
CA LEU A 566 16.79 -20.95 -5.37
C LEU A 566 16.44 -20.14 -4.11
N THR A 567 16.58 -18.81 -4.16
CA THR A 567 16.21 -17.92 -3.05
C THR A 567 14.68 -17.92 -2.86
N ALA A 568 13.93 -17.77 -3.96
CA ALA A 568 12.46 -17.78 -3.95
C ALA A 568 11.85 -19.15 -3.62
N SER A 569 12.55 -20.24 -3.95
CA SER A 569 12.12 -21.63 -3.73
C SER A 569 12.86 -22.32 -2.58
N SER A 570 13.36 -21.57 -1.59
CA SER A 570 14.12 -22.16 -0.49
C SER A 570 13.24 -23.04 0.41
N ASP A 571 13.79 -24.18 0.85
CA ASP A 571 13.07 -25.13 1.71
C ASP A 571 12.66 -24.51 3.05
N SER A 572 13.45 -23.56 3.58
CA SER A 572 13.12 -22.82 4.80
C SER A 572 11.84 -21.99 4.61
N VAL A 573 11.76 -21.18 3.54
CA VAL A 573 10.59 -20.33 3.27
C VAL A 573 9.35 -21.19 3.03
N ILE A 574 9.46 -22.26 2.23
CA ILE A 574 8.37 -23.19 1.94
C ILE A 574 7.90 -23.90 3.22
N GLY A 575 8.84 -24.42 4.01
CA GLY A 575 8.57 -25.15 5.25
C GLY A 575 7.90 -24.25 6.31
N ASN A 576 8.44 -23.05 6.53
CA ASN A 576 7.89 -22.09 7.48
C ASN A 576 6.50 -21.60 7.03
N ALA A 577 6.32 -21.27 5.74
CA ALA A 577 5.02 -20.87 5.20
C ALA A 577 3.96 -21.98 5.38
N ALA A 578 4.32 -23.23 5.09
CA ALA A 578 3.42 -24.37 5.29
C ALA A 578 3.08 -24.60 6.77
N LYS A 579 4.07 -24.50 7.67
CA LYS A 579 3.88 -24.60 9.13
C LYS A 579 2.91 -23.54 9.63
N MET A 580 3.12 -22.28 9.25
CA MET A 580 2.26 -21.17 9.66
C MET A 580 0.81 -21.36 9.17
N LEU A 581 0.62 -21.73 7.91
CA LEU A 581 -0.72 -21.98 7.36
C LEU A 581 -1.41 -23.17 8.04
N SER A 582 -0.68 -24.23 8.38
CA SER A 582 -1.24 -25.41 9.04
C SER A 582 -1.73 -25.15 10.48
N SER A 583 -1.25 -24.08 11.10
CA SER A 583 -1.69 -23.64 12.44
C SER A 583 -2.98 -22.81 12.43
N LEU A 584 -3.51 -22.49 11.24
CA LEU A 584 -4.66 -21.60 11.07
C LEU A 584 -5.83 -22.31 10.39
N ASN A 585 -7.05 -21.91 10.78
CA ASN A 585 -8.28 -22.26 10.09
C ASN A 585 -8.56 -21.25 8.96
N ILE A 586 -8.38 -21.69 7.72
CA ILE A 586 -8.52 -20.85 6.52
C ILE A 586 -9.95 -20.29 6.38
N ASP A 587 -10.97 -21.13 6.59
CA ASP A 587 -12.38 -20.70 6.48
C ASP A 587 -12.71 -19.59 7.50
N SER A 588 -12.14 -19.69 8.70
CA SER A 588 -12.32 -18.68 9.76
C SER A 588 -11.57 -17.39 9.45
N ALA A 589 -10.44 -17.47 8.75
CA ALA A 589 -9.68 -16.30 8.30
C ALA A 589 -10.49 -15.48 7.27
N ASP A 590 -11.13 -16.14 6.30
CA ASP A 590 -11.96 -15.50 5.27
C ASP A 590 -13.21 -14.85 5.86
N LEU A 591 -13.79 -15.44 6.91
CA LEU A 591 -14.93 -14.88 7.65
C LEU A 591 -14.53 -13.78 8.64
N GLY A 592 -13.23 -13.59 8.91
CA GLY A 592 -12.74 -12.67 9.95
C GLY A 592 -13.07 -13.11 11.38
N ASP A 593 -13.31 -14.41 11.60
CA ASP A 593 -13.64 -14.96 12.92
C ASP A 593 -12.37 -15.37 13.69
N LEU A 594 -11.85 -14.43 14.49
CA LEU A 594 -10.70 -14.64 15.36
C LEU A 594 -10.92 -15.76 16.41
N THR A 595 -12.16 -16.06 16.80
CA THR A 595 -12.43 -17.01 17.89
C THR A 595 -12.03 -18.44 17.53
N LYS A 596 -12.07 -18.77 16.23
CA LYS A 596 -11.74 -20.09 15.66
C LYS A 596 -10.50 -20.10 14.78
N LEU A 597 -9.88 -18.93 14.58
CA LEU A 597 -8.74 -18.76 13.67
C LEU A 597 -7.55 -19.66 14.02
N ILE A 598 -7.07 -19.60 15.27
CA ILE A 598 -5.88 -20.36 15.68
C ILE A 598 -6.27 -21.78 16.07
N ILE A 599 -5.62 -22.76 15.45
CA ILE A 599 -5.73 -24.18 15.80
C ILE A 599 -4.81 -24.42 17.00
N ALA A 600 -5.36 -24.24 18.20
CA ALA A 600 -4.62 -24.43 19.45
C ALA A 600 -4.41 -25.93 19.71
N SER A 601 -3.16 -26.39 19.61
CA SER A 601 -2.70 -27.72 20.03
C SER A 601 -2.27 -27.70 21.51
N GLU A 602 -2.14 -28.87 22.14
CA GLU A 602 -1.69 -28.98 23.53
C GLU A 602 -0.33 -28.27 23.73
N GLY A 603 -0.31 -27.24 24.59
CA GLY A 603 0.89 -26.47 24.92
C GLY A 603 1.00 -25.08 24.28
N GLN A 604 0.17 -24.73 23.29
CA GLN A 604 0.16 -23.40 22.66
C GLN A 604 -1.10 -22.60 23.02
N PHE A 605 -0.93 -21.31 23.37
CA PHE A 605 -2.00 -20.37 23.73
C PHE A 605 -2.96 -20.88 24.82
N PRO A 606 -2.46 -21.19 26.04
CA PRO A 606 -3.28 -21.76 27.12
C PRO A 606 -4.45 -20.85 27.55
N GLU A 607 -4.31 -19.53 27.42
CA GLU A 607 -5.38 -18.56 27.61
C GLU A 607 -6.54 -18.72 26.63
N VAL A 608 -6.27 -19.02 25.34
CA VAL A 608 -7.30 -19.24 24.33
C VAL A 608 -8.06 -20.54 24.62
N ILE A 609 -7.34 -21.60 24.99
CA ILE A 609 -7.95 -22.90 25.35
C ILE A 609 -8.92 -22.72 26.54
N ARG A 610 -8.45 -22.09 27.63
CA ARG A 610 -9.29 -21.82 28.81
C ARG A 610 -10.51 -20.97 28.48
N ALA A 611 -10.34 -19.91 27.66
CA ALA A 611 -11.45 -19.06 27.26
C ALA A 611 -12.46 -19.79 26.36
N ARG A 612 -12.00 -20.68 25.46
CA ARG A 612 -12.87 -21.53 24.63
C ARG A 612 -13.68 -22.51 25.48
N GLU A 613 -13.06 -23.13 26.47
CA GLU A 613 -13.73 -24.02 27.42
C GLU A 613 -14.78 -23.28 28.25
N ALA A 614 -14.45 -22.09 28.77
CA ALA A 614 -15.39 -21.25 29.51
C ALA A 614 -16.58 -20.83 28.64
N PHE A 615 -16.34 -20.43 27.39
CA PHE A 615 -17.39 -20.10 26.43
C PHE A 615 -18.27 -21.32 26.11
N LYS A 616 -17.67 -22.49 25.86
CA LYS A 616 -18.40 -23.73 25.62
C LYS A 616 -19.29 -24.12 26.81
N LEU A 617 -18.77 -24.05 28.03
CA LEU A 617 -19.52 -24.35 29.25
C LEU A 617 -20.69 -23.35 29.45
N ALA A 618 -20.49 -22.07 29.10
CA ALA A 618 -21.56 -21.08 29.14
C ALA A 618 -22.68 -21.38 28.12
N VAL A 619 -22.33 -21.82 26.91
CA VAL A 619 -23.29 -22.27 25.88
C VAL A 619 -24.06 -23.50 26.36
N GLU A 620 -23.37 -24.56 26.79
CA GLU A 620 -24.00 -25.81 27.26
C GLU A 620 -24.93 -25.56 28.44
N LYS A 621 -24.52 -24.69 29.37
CA LYS A 621 -25.35 -24.28 30.49
C LYS A 621 -26.62 -23.61 30.01
N LEU A 622 -26.55 -22.66 29.06
CA LEU A 622 -27.71 -21.96 28.52
C LEU A 622 -28.65 -22.92 27.78
N ASP A 623 -28.11 -23.81 26.95
CA ASP A 623 -28.88 -24.78 26.19
C ASP A 623 -29.61 -25.77 27.11
N SER A 624 -28.96 -26.23 28.19
CA SER A 624 -29.59 -27.13 29.18
C SER A 624 -30.81 -26.53 29.89
N MET A 625 -30.95 -25.20 29.89
CA MET A 625 -32.08 -24.52 30.52
C MET A 625 -33.40 -24.76 29.79
N ILE A 626 -33.36 -25.09 28.48
CA ILE A 626 -34.59 -25.34 27.72
C ILE A 626 -35.36 -26.54 28.30
N ASP A 627 -34.66 -27.56 28.76
CA ASP A 627 -35.27 -28.76 29.33
C ASP A 627 -35.96 -28.49 30.66
N PHE A 628 -35.40 -27.56 31.45
CA PHE A 628 -36.05 -27.06 32.65
C PHE A 628 -37.38 -26.36 32.31
N TYR A 629 -37.41 -25.51 31.28
CA TYR A 629 -38.63 -24.83 30.88
C TYR A 629 -39.64 -25.75 30.18
N ARG A 630 -39.19 -26.74 29.40
CA ARG A 630 -40.06 -27.81 28.85
C ARG A 630 -40.83 -28.53 29.95
N LYS A 631 -40.14 -28.89 31.04
CA LYS A 631 -40.74 -29.52 32.23
C LYS A 631 -41.67 -28.55 32.97
N ARG A 632 -41.24 -27.32 33.20
CA ARG A 632 -42.00 -26.31 33.96
C ARG A 632 -43.28 -25.83 33.26
N LEU A 633 -43.25 -25.71 31.93
CA LEU A 633 -44.38 -25.25 31.12
C LEU A 633 -45.22 -26.40 30.54
N GLY A 634 -44.77 -27.66 30.69
CA GLY A 634 -45.46 -28.83 30.14
C GLY A 634 -45.42 -28.93 28.61
N MET A 635 -44.50 -28.21 27.95
CA MET A 635 -44.40 -28.11 26.49
C MET A 635 -43.19 -28.89 25.99
N LYS A 636 -43.41 -30.09 25.43
CA LYS A 636 -42.33 -30.99 24.97
C LYS A 636 -41.53 -30.45 23.78
N ASN A 637 -42.17 -29.69 22.90
CA ASN A 637 -41.57 -29.15 21.67
C ASN A 637 -41.10 -27.69 21.83
N LEU A 638 -40.86 -27.22 23.06
CA LEU A 638 -40.37 -25.87 23.29
C LEU A 638 -38.91 -25.76 22.88
N GLU A 639 -38.57 -24.75 22.10
CA GLU A 639 -37.20 -24.44 21.68
C GLU A 639 -36.93 -22.96 21.89
N PHE A 640 -35.65 -22.63 22.01
CA PHE A 640 -35.19 -21.26 22.00
C PHE A 640 -35.27 -20.68 20.59
N ILE A 641 -35.86 -19.49 20.47
CA ILE A 641 -36.04 -18.81 19.18
C ILE A 641 -35.16 -17.57 19.12
N SER A 642 -34.64 -17.24 17.94
CA SER A 642 -33.86 -16.03 17.69
C SER A 642 -34.57 -15.13 16.68
N ILE A 643 -34.82 -13.86 17.02
CA ILE A 643 -35.55 -12.92 16.18
C ILE A 643 -34.88 -11.55 16.20
N SER A 644 -34.60 -11.00 15.02
CA SER A 644 -34.01 -9.66 14.85
C SER A 644 -32.75 -9.45 15.70
N GLY A 645 -31.88 -10.46 15.77
CA GLY A 645 -30.63 -10.41 16.54
C GLY A 645 -30.77 -10.70 18.04
N THR A 646 -31.99 -10.77 18.59
CA THR A 646 -32.19 -11.20 19.98
C THR A 646 -32.35 -12.72 20.02
N THR A 647 -31.48 -13.40 20.78
CA THR A 647 -31.40 -14.87 20.84
C THR A 647 -32.06 -15.42 22.11
N HIS A 648 -32.29 -16.74 22.13
CA HIS A 648 -32.78 -17.49 23.30
C HIS A 648 -34.11 -16.97 23.87
N LEU A 649 -35.04 -16.61 22.99
CA LEU A 649 -36.39 -16.19 23.35
C LEU A 649 -37.28 -17.40 23.61
N ILE A 650 -38.13 -17.32 24.64
CA ILE A 650 -39.21 -18.27 24.86
C ILE A 650 -40.50 -17.65 24.29
N GLU A 651 -41.00 -18.21 23.19
CA GLU A 651 -42.26 -17.79 22.56
C GLU A 651 -43.44 -18.61 23.11
N LEU A 652 -44.46 -17.93 23.61
CA LEU A 652 -45.65 -18.54 24.18
C LEU A 652 -46.92 -17.89 23.59
N SER A 653 -48.03 -18.62 23.57
CA SER A 653 -49.35 -18.05 23.24
C SER A 653 -49.74 -16.99 24.27
N THR A 654 -50.56 -16.03 23.89
CA THR A 654 -51.11 -14.98 24.77
C THR A 654 -51.86 -15.55 25.98
N ASP A 655 -52.36 -16.78 25.87
CA ASP A 655 -53.21 -17.41 26.88
C ASP A 655 -52.39 -18.12 27.99
N VAL A 656 -51.07 -18.23 27.81
CA VAL A 656 -50.18 -18.92 28.76
C VAL A 656 -49.76 -17.96 29.88
N LYS A 657 -50.07 -18.32 31.13
CA LYS A 657 -49.65 -17.57 32.31
C LYS A 657 -48.16 -17.81 32.58
N VAL A 658 -47.38 -16.74 32.62
CA VAL A 658 -45.95 -16.75 32.93
C VAL A 658 -45.67 -16.11 34.30
N PRO A 659 -44.54 -16.44 34.96
CA PRO A 659 -44.10 -15.75 36.17
C PRO A 659 -43.95 -14.24 35.98
N SER A 660 -44.24 -13.46 37.03
CA SER A 660 -44.21 -11.99 36.98
C SER A 660 -42.81 -11.39 36.82
N ASN A 661 -41.75 -12.17 37.12
CA ASN A 661 -40.37 -11.77 36.98
C ASN A 661 -39.80 -11.97 35.56
N TRP A 662 -40.61 -12.42 34.60
CA TRP A 662 -40.17 -12.58 33.21
C TRP A 662 -40.24 -11.26 32.45
N VAL A 663 -39.17 -10.95 31.72
CA VAL A 663 -39.10 -9.72 30.93
C VAL A 663 -39.73 -9.97 29.56
N LYS A 664 -40.75 -9.18 29.22
CA LYS A 664 -41.37 -9.20 27.90
C LYS A 664 -40.47 -8.44 26.91
N VAL A 665 -39.96 -9.15 25.89
CA VAL A 665 -39.06 -8.57 24.89
C VAL A 665 -39.85 -8.01 23.71
N ASN A 666 -40.73 -8.82 23.13
CA ASN A 666 -41.61 -8.41 22.04
C ASN A 666 -42.93 -9.20 22.08
N SER A 667 -43.92 -8.75 21.30
CA SER A 667 -45.17 -9.48 21.12
C SER A 667 -45.72 -9.31 19.71
N THR A 668 -46.35 -10.36 19.21
CA THR A 668 -47.20 -10.36 18.02
C THR A 668 -48.68 -10.47 18.44
N LYS A 669 -49.60 -10.49 17.46
CA LYS A 669 -51.04 -10.67 17.73
C LYS A 669 -51.38 -12.04 18.35
N LYS A 670 -50.52 -13.06 18.17
CA LYS A 670 -50.79 -14.45 18.61
C LYS A 670 -49.79 -14.95 19.65
N THR A 671 -48.61 -14.35 19.74
CA THR A 671 -47.52 -14.86 20.60
C THR A 671 -46.85 -13.72 21.36
N ILE A 672 -46.38 -14.01 22.56
CA ILE A 672 -45.55 -13.12 23.37
C ILE A 672 -44.21 -13.80 23.61
N ARG A 673 -43.11 -13.04 23.50
CA ARG A 673 -41.75 -13.55 23.66
C ARG A 673 -41.12 -12.98 24.91
N TYR A 674 -40.58 -13.87 25.72
CA TYR A 674 -40.06 -13.55 27.04
C TYR A 674 -38.61 -13.95 27.19
N HIS A 675 -37.93 -13.25 28.09
CA HIS A 675 -36.66 -13.64 28.68
C HIS A 675 -36.86 -13.87 30.19
N PRO A 676 -36.76 -15.13 30.65
CA PRO A 676 -36.67 -15.42 32.07
C PRO A 676 -35.41 -14.79 32.70
N PRO A 677 -35.44 -14.39 33.98
CA PRO A 677 -34.29 -13.76 34.63
C PRO A 677 -33.06 -14.68 34.70
N GLU A 678 -33.26 -15.99 34.81
CA GLU A 678 -32.16 -16.95 34.80
C GLU A 678 -31.50 -17.01 33.42
N VAL A 679 -32.30 -16.93 32.34
CA VAL A 679 -31.81 -16.90 30.94
C VAL A 679 -31.07 -15.60 30.68
N LEU A 680 -31.55 -14.44 31.17
CA LEU A 680 -30.82 -13.17 31.08
C LEU A 680 -29.46 -13.24 31.76
N THR A 681 -29.40 -13.82 32.96
CA THR A 681 -28.14 -13.99 33.70
C THR A 681 -27.17 -14.91 32.97
N ALA A 682 -27.67 -15.98 32.34
CA ALA A 682 -26.86 -16.89 31.54
C ALA A 682 -26.39 -16.26 30.22
N LEU A 683 -27.24 -15.48 29.54
CA LEU A 683 -26.89 -14.71 28.35
C LEU A 683 -25.83 -13.64 28.64
N ASP A 684 -25.93 -12.97 29.78
CA ASP A 684 -24.93 -12.00 30.24
C ASP A 684 -23.57 -12.66 30.45
N LYS A 685 -23.53 -13.80 31.16
CA LYS A 685 -22.31 -14.61 31.32
C LYS A 685 -21.76 -15.15 30.00
N LEU A 686 -22.63 -15.57 29.08
CA LEU A 686 -22.22 -16.00 27.73
C LEU A 686 -21.57 -14.84 26.97
N SER A 687 -22.16 -13.64 27.06
CA SER A 687 -21.62 -12.45 26.41
C SER A 687 -20.25 -12.07 26.97
N LEU A 688 -20.08 -12.14 28.30
CA LEU A 688 -18.78 -11.91 28.95
C LEU A 688 -17.74 -12.94 28.47
N ALA A 689 -18.06 -14.23 28.53
CA ALA A 689 -17.14 -15.29 28.11
C ALA A 689 -16.76 -15.17 26.62
N LYS A 690 -17.68 -14.72 25.77
CA LYS A 690 -17.42 -14.46 24.35
C LYS A 690 -16.46 -13.29 24.14
N GLU A 691 -16.63 -12.21 24.89
CA GLU A 691 -15.75 -11.04 24.82
C GLU A 691 -14.35 -11.37 25.36
N GLU A 692 -14.26 -12.08 26.48
CA GLU A 692 -12.99 -12.58 27.03
C GLU A 692 -12.26 -13.51 26.04
N LEU A 693 -12.99 -14.42 25.39
CA LEU A 693 -12.45 -15.25 24.32
C LEU A 693 -11.92 -14.40 23.14
N THR A 694 -12.65 -13.36 22.76
CA THR A 694 -12.23 -12.46 21.67
C THR A 694 -10.95 -11.70 22.04
N VAL A 695 -10.82 -11.25 23.30
CA VAL A 695 -9.60 -10.61 23.81
C VAL A 695 -8.42 -11.58 23.82
N ALA A 696 -8.61 -12.80 24.35
CA ALA A 696 -7.59 -13.83 24.36
C ALA A 696 -7.13 -14.21 22.95
N CYS A 697 -8.06 -14.42 22.02
CA CYS A 697 -7.76 -14.72 20.61
C CYS A 697 -7.03 -13.57 19.90
N ARG A 698 -7.37 -12.30 20.19
CA ARG A 698 -6.66 -11.15 19.62
C ARG A 698 -5.23 -11.08 20.14
N ALA A 699 -5.01 -11.32 21.43
CA ALA A 699 -3.67 -11.37 22.00
C ALA A 699 -2.84 -12.51 21.38
N ALA A 700 -3.43 -13.70 21.25
CA ALA A 700 -2.81 -14.83 20.58
C ALA A 700 -2.48 -14.55 19.11
N TRP A 701 -3.38 -13.88 18.37
CA TRP A 701 -3.12 -13.45 16.99
C TRP A 701 -1.95 -12.47 16.89
N ASN A 702 -1.89 -11.46 17.76
CA ASN A 702 -0.77 -10.52 17.79
C ASN A 702 0.55 -11.22 18.12
N SER A 703 0.53 -12.17 19.07
CA SER A 703 1.70 -12.99 19.39
C SER A 703 2.13 -13.86 18.20
N PHE A 704 1.18 -14.45 17.48
CA PHE A 704 1.43 -15.24 16.27
C PHE A 704 2.07 -14.40 15.16
N LEU A 705 1.56 -13.18 14.92
CA LEU A 705 2.18 -12.24 13.97
C LEU A 705 3.58 -11.80 14.42
N THR A 706 3.78 -11.60 15.72
CA THR A 706 5.08 -11.23 16.27
C THR A 706 6.13 -12.32 16.02
N GLU A 707 5.74 -13.60 16.09
CA GLU A 707 6.63 -14.73 15.79
C GLU A 707 7.14 -14.73 14.33
N PHE A 708 6.37 -14.20 13.37
CA PHE A 708 6.80 -14.05 11.98
C PHE A 708 8.07 -13.20 11.82
N SER A 709 8.35 -12.30 12.77
CA SER A 709 9.53 -11.42 12.74
C SER A 709 10.85 -12.20 12.61
N LYS A 710 10.89 -13.42 13.14
CA LYS A 710 12.03 -14.36 13.04
C LYS A 710 12.32 -14.79 11.60
N HIS A 711 11.27 -14.90 10.80
CA HIS A 711 11.35 -15.37 9.42
C HIS A 711 11.33 -14.23 8.39
N TYR A 712 11.08 -12.99 8.83
CA TYR A 712 10.83 -11.86 7.94
C TYR A 712 11.94 -11.67 6.90
N ALA A 713 13.22 -11.69 7.31
CA ALA A 713 14.34 -11.46 6.39
C ALA A 713 14.41 -12.52 5.26
N GLU A 714 14.12 -13.78 5.57
CA GLU A 714 14.08 -14.86 4.58
C GLU A 714 12.92 -14.68 3.60
N PHE A 715 11.74 -14.32 4.10
CA PHE A 715 10.57 -14.03 3.27
C PHE A 715 10.78 -12.77 2.41
N GLN A 716 11.42 -11.73 2.95
CA GLN A 716 11.77 -10.52 2.21
C GLN A 716 12.75 -10.83 1.07
N ALA A 717 13.77 -11.66 1.31
CA ALA A 717 14.70 -12.10 0.28
C ALA A 717 14.00 -12.91 -0.83
N ALA A 718 13.05 -13.79 -0.48
CA ALA A 718 12.24 -14.52 -1.45
C ALA A 718 11.37 -13.59 -2.29
N VAL A 719 10.71 -12.60 -1.68
CA VAL A 719 9.89 -11.62 -2.40
C VAL A 719 10.74 -10.71 -3.30
N GLN A 720 11.92 -10.27 -2.84
CA GLN A 720 12.86 -9.52 -3.67
C GLN A 720 13.37 -10.35 -4.86
N ALA A 721 13.59 -11.65 -4.66
CA ALA A 721 13.97 -12.54 -5.73
C ALA A 721 12.85 -12.70 -6.77
N LEU A 722 11.59 -12.86 -6.32
CA LEU A 722 10.42 -12.88 -7.20
C LEU A 722 10.24 -11.56 -7.96
N ALA A 723 10.47 -10.42 -7.30
CA ALA A 723 10.44 -9.10 -7.94
C ALA A 723 11.49 -8.99 -9.06
N ALA A 724 12.72 -9.42 -8.79
CA ALA A 724 13.81 -9.40 -9.75
C ALA A 724 13.54 -10.36 -10.92
N LEU A 725 12.97 -11.54 -10.65
CA LEU A 725 12.54 -12.49 -11.69
C LEU A 725 11.46 -11.89 -12.59
N ASP A 726 10.48 -11.16 -12.02
CA ASP A 726 9.44 -10.48 -12.79
C ASP A 726 10.03 -9.36 -13.66
N CYS A 727 10.96 -8.57 -13.11
CA CYS A 727 11.70 -7.59 -13.89
C CYS A 727 12.42 -8.27 -15.06
N LEU A 728 13.26 -9.27 -14.82
CA LEU A 728 13.99 -10.00 -15.87
C LEU A 728 13.06 -10.61 -16.93
N HIS A 729 11.92 -11.16 -16.51
CA HIS A 729 10.89 -11.67 -17.41
C HIS A 729 10.28 -10.55 -18.27
N SER A 730 9.99 -9.38 -17.68
CA SER A 730 9.54 -8.19 -18.39
C SER A 730 10.54 -7.74 -19.46
N LEU A 731 11.83 -7.65 -19.11
CA LEU A 731 12.88 -7.27 -20.06
C LEU A 731 12.98 -8.33 -21.17
N ALA A 732 12.92 -9.61 -20.84
CA ALA A 732 12.96 -10.71 -21.81
C ALA A 732 11.78 -10.72 -22.79
N ILE A 733 10.61 -10.21 -22.39
CA ILE A 733 9.51 -9.95 -23.33
C ILE A 733 9.90 -8.81 -24.27
N LEU A 734 10.52 -7.75 -23.74
CA LEU A 734 10.93 -6.57 -24.49
C LEU A 734 12.00 -6.88 -25.57
N SER A 735 13.00 -7.74 -25.31
CA SER A 735 14.03 -8.13 -26.34
C SER A 735 13.43 -8.68 -27.61
N ARG A 736 12.29 -9.33 -27.48
CA ARG A 736 11.68 -10.05 -28.60
C ARG A 736 11.05 -9.10 -29.61
N ASN A 737 10.96 -7.81 -29.29
CA ASN A 737 10.54 -6.79 -30.24
C ASN A 737 11.54 -6.68 -31.40
N LYS A 738 11.01 -6.47 -32.60
CA LYS A 738 11.82 -6.33 -33.82
C LYS A 738 12.76 -5.13 -33.69
N GLY A 739 14.04 -5.33 -34.01
CA GLY A 739 15.04 -4.24 -34.05
C GLY A 739 15.85 -4.06 -32.76
N TYR A 740 15.57 -4.83 -31.72
CA TYR A 740 16.39 -4.86 -30.51
C TYR A 740 17.61 -5.79 -30.74
N VAL A 741 18.84 -5.33 -30.47
CA VAL A 741 20.18 -6.01 -30.66
C VAL A 741 21.28 -5.78 -29.58
N CYS A 742 21.89 -6.81 -28.95
CA CYS A 742 22.66 -6.74 -27.66
C CYS A 742 23.66 -5.57 -27.53
N PRO A 743 23.60 -4.73 -26.48
CA PRO A 743 24.67 -3.76 -26.26
C PRO A 743 25.97 -4.53 -25.94
N VAL A 744 27.07 -3.99 -26.45
CA VAL A 744 28.42 -4.45 -26.16
C VAL A 744 29.08 -3.36 -25.33
N PHE A 745 29.55 -3.75 -24.15
CA PHE A 745 30.31 -2.85 -23.28
C PHE A 745 31.79 -3.06 -23.56
N VAL A 746 32.50 -1.94 -23.69
CA VAL A 746 33.96 -1.91 -23.79
C VAL A 746 34.57 -2.27 -22.44
N ASP A 747 35.78 -2.82 -22.46
CA ASP A 747 36.52 -3.10 -21.23
C ASP A 747 37.01 -1.79 -20.59
N ASP A 748 37.25 -1.79 -19.27
CA ASP A 748 37.70 -0.61 -18.51
C ASP A 748 39.02 0.01 -19.02
N HIS A 749 39.80 -0.75 -19.80
CA HIS A 749 41.06 -0.31 -20.41
C HIS A 749 40.89 0.35 -21.79
N GLU A 750 39.73 0.17 -22.42
CA GLU A 750 39.40 0.76 -23.71
C GLU A 750 38.87 2.20 -23.55
N PRO A 751 39.07 3.06 -24.55
CA PRO A 751 38.59 4.43 -24.50
C PRO A 751 37.05 4.50 -24.47
N VAL A 752 36.53 5.47 -23.72
CA VAL A 752 35.09 5.71 -23.59
C VAL A 752 34.47 6.02 -24.96
N GLN A 753 33.42 5.31 -25.33
CA GLN A 753 32.75 5.49 -26.63
C GLN A 753 31.25 5.21 -26.56
N ILE A 754 30.50 5.87 -27.45
CA ILE A 754 29.08 5.62 -27.72
C ILE A 754 28.92 5.41 -29.22
N GLN A 755 28.59 4.18 -29.60
CA GLN A 755 28.31 3.81 -30.99
C GLN A 755 26.87 3.30 -31.08
N ILE A 756 26.04 4.00 -31.84
CA ILE A 756 24.65 3.64 -32.10
C ILE A 756 24.45 3.67 -33.60
N SER A 757 24.14 2.54 -34.20
CA SER A 757 23.76 2.44 -35.61
C SER A 757 22.26 2.23 -35.71
N SER A 758 21.65 2.92 -36.67
CA SER A 758 20.24 3.12 -36.94
C SER A 758 19.35 3.08 -35.69
N GLY A 759 19.76 3.84 -34.67
CA GLY A 759 19.06 3.95 -33.41
C GLY A 759 17.68 4.57 -33.61
N ARG A 760 16.74 4.18 -32.75
CA ARG A 760 15.36 4.68 -32.75
C ARG A 760 14.98 5.18 -31.37
N HIS A 761 14.11 6.18 -31.32
CA HIS A 761 13.62 6.71 -30.06
C HIS A 761 12.67 5.70 -29.40
N PRO A 762 12.96 5.16 -28.19
CA PRO A 762 12.22 4.02 -27.62
C PRO A 762 10.71 4.25 -27.49
N VAL A 763 10.31 5.44 -27.05
CA VAL A 763 8.90 5.82 -26.94
C VAL A 763 8.26 6.10 -28.31
N LEU A 764 8.83 7.00 -29.10
CA LEU A 764 8.23 7.44 -30.36
C LEU A 764 8.15 6.34 -31.41
N GLU A 765 9.03 5.34 -31.39
CA GLU A 765 8.95 4.18 -32.28
C GLU A 765 7.62 3.43 -32.10
N THR A 766 7.15 3.27 -30.87
CA THR A 766 5.87 2.56 -30.64
C THR A 766 4.66 3.32 -31.20
N THR A 767 4.75 4.66 -31.27
CA THR A 767 3.67 5.53 -31.77
C THR A 767 3.75 5.72 -33.28
N LEU A 768 4.95 5.91 -33.83
CA LEU A 768 5.17 6.25 -35.24
C LEU A 768 5.48 5.03 -36.12
N GLN A 769 5.94 3.92 -35.52
CA GLN A 769 6.27 2.65 -36.17
C GLN A 769 7.21 2.85 -37.37
N ASP A 770 6.82 2.39 -38.56
CA ASP A 770 7.62 2.48 -39.79
C ASP A 770 7.85 3.92 -40.27
N ASN A 771 7.15 4.92 -39.71
CA ASN A 771 7.34 6.32 -40.06
C ASN A 771 8.50 6.99 -39.31
N PHE A 772 9.09 6.34 -38.31
CA PHE A 772 10.25 6.89 -37.60
C PHE A 772 11.54 6.60 -38.37
N VAL A 773 12.28 7.65 -38.72
CA VAL A 773 13.57 7.54 -39.42
C VAL A 773 14.67 7.29 -38.38
N PRO A 774 15.42 6.17 -38.48
CA PRO A 774 16.49 5.87 -37.53
C PRO A 774 17.73 6.77 -37.75
N ASN A 775 18.52 6.95 -36.69
CA ASN A 775 19.71 7.82 -36.70
C ASN A 775 20.95 7.10 -36.18
N ASP A 776 22.09 7.35 -36.82
CA ASP A 776 23.40 6.89 -36.35
C ASP A 776 24.00 7.90 -35.36
N THR A 777 24.82 7.44 -34.41
CA THR A 777 25.59 8.24 -33.46
C THR A 777 26.94 7.58 -33.25
N ASN A 778 28.01 8.36 -33.39
CA ASN A 778 29.36 7.92 -33.09
C ASN A 778 30.02 8.99 -32.24
N MET A 779 30.45 8.62 -31.04
CA MET A 779 31.23 9.46 -30.15
C MET A 779 32.36 8.63 -29.53
N HIS A 780 33.56 9.19 -29.47
CA HIS A 780 34.74 8.50 -28.99
C HIS A 780 35.66 9.46 -28.25
N ALA A 781 36.18 9.08 -27.08
CA ALA A 781 37.02 9.93 -26.25
C ALA A 781 38.29 10.39 -26.98
N ASP A 782 38.97 9.49 -27.68
CA ASP A 782 40.19 9.81 -28.44
C ASP A 782 39.94 10.41 -29.84
N GLY A 783 38.68 10.67 -30.19
CA GLY A 783 38.28 11.12 -31.52
C GLY A 783 37.16 12.16 -31.46
N GLU A 784 35.99 11.82 -31.98
CA GLU A 784 34.80 12.68 -32.00
C GLU A 784 34.11 12.70 -30.62
N TYR A 785 34.73 13.34 -29.63
CA TYR A 785 34.20 13.39 -28.25
C TYR A 785 33.04 14.38 -28.07
N CYS A 786 32.76 15.23 -29.07
CA CYS A 786 31.73 16.27 -29.02
C CYS A 786 31.01 16.40 -30.37
N GLN A 787 29.68 16.51 -30.32
CA GLN A 787 28.84 16.72 -31.49
C GLN A 787 28.06 18.04 -31.39
N ILE A 788 28.18 18.91 -32.39
CA ILE A 788 27.43 20.17 -32.47
C ILE A 788 26.22 19.97 -33.41
N VAL A 789 25.04 19.77 -32.83
CA VAL A 789 23.80 19.51 -33.58
C VAL A 789 23.12 20.82 -33.98
N THR A 790 22.92 21.04 -35.29
CA THR A 790 22.28 22.26 -35.84
C THR A 790 21.10 21.92 -36.75
N GLY A 791 20.26 22.91 -37.09
CA GLY A 791 19.08 22.74 -37.96
C GLY A 791 17.84 23.50 -37.48
N PRO A 792 16.73 23.49 -38.24
CA PRO A 792 15.52 24.24 -37.89
C PRO A 792 14.83 23.69 -36.63
N ASN A 793 14.12 24.54 -35.90
CA ASN A 793 13.18 24.09 -34.87
C ASN A 793 12.10 23.26 -35.57
N MET A 794 11.83 22.03 -35.11
CA MET A 794 11.07 20.95 -35.80
C MET A 794 11.88 19.98 -36.68
N GLY A 795 13.19 20.18 -36.85
CA GLY A 795 14.07 19.25 -37.59
C GLY A 795 14.45 17.95 -36.86
N GLY A 796 13.76 17.59 -35.76
CA GLY A 796 14.07 16.37 -35.00
C GLY A 796 15.26 16.45 -34.02
N LYS A 797 15.95 17.59 -33.92
CA LYS A 797 17.15 17.75 -33.06
C LYS A 797 16.95 17.30 -31.61
N SER A 798 15.89 17.77 -30.95
CA SER A 798 15.59 17.40 -29.56
C SER A 798 15.24 15.92 -29.41
N CYS A 799 14.57 15.34 -30.42
CA CYS A 799 14.27 13.91 -30.46
C CYS A 799 15.56 13.08 -30.56
N TYR A 800 16.50 13.50 -31.42
CA TYR A 800 17.80 12.84 -31.58
C TYR A 800 18.60 12.82 -30.26
N ILE A 801 18.75 13.98 -29.60
CA ILE A 801 19.52 14.07 -28.34
C ILE A 801 18.87 13.21 -27.24
N ARG A 802 17.55 13.27 -27.10
CA ARG A 802 16.82 12.43 -26.12
C ARG A 802 16.97 10.95 -26.43
N GLN A 803 16.88 10.57 -27.71
CA GLN A 803 17.06 9.19 -28.15
C GLN A 803 18.42 8.63 -27.73
N VAL A 804 19.52 9.36 -27.94
CA VAL A 804 20.86 8.90 -27.56
C VAL A 804 20.93 8.63 -26.06
N ALA A 805 20.48 9.57 -25.23
CA ALA A 805 20.47 9.40 -23.78
C ALA A 805 19.58 8.23 -23.31
N LEU A 806 18.39 8.08 -23.91
CA LEU A 806 17.47 6.99 -23.58
C LEU A 806 18.02 5.61 -23.96
N ILE A 807 18.72 5.49 -25.09
CA ILE A 807 19.37 4.23 -25.50
C ILE A 807 20.49 3.87 -24.50
N VAL A 808 21.28 4.84 -24.06
CA VAL A 808 22.32 4.62 -23.03
C VAL A 808 21.70 4.18 -21.70
N ILE A 809 20.63 4.85 -21.25
CA ILE A 809 19.88 4.44 -20.06
C ILE A 809 19.39 3.01 -20.24
N MET A 810 18.70 2.69 -21.35
CA MET A 810 18.22 1.35 -21.60
C MET A 810 19.34 0.33 -21.53
N ALA A 811 20.48 0.55 -22.19
CA ALA A 811 21.64 -0.34 -22.17
C ALA A 811 22.20 -0.62 -20.76
N GLN A 812 22.11 0.35 -19.85
CA GLN A 812 22.61 0.23 -18.46
C GLN A 812 21.55 -0.27 -17.46
N VAL A 813 20.25 -0.08 -17.74
CA VAL A 813 19.12 -0.61 -16.95
C VAL A 813 18.91 -2.10 -17.26
N GLU A 814 18.90 -2.36 -18.56
CA GLU A 814 18.83 -3.63 -19.26
C GLU A 814 20.10 -3.72 -20.11
N SER A 815 20.92 -4.75 -20.05
CA SER A 815 20.51 -6.01 -20.62
C SER A 815 19.56 -6.02 -21.85
N MET A 816 19.46 -4.97 -22.64
CA MET A 816 18.64 -4.95 -23.85
C MET A 816 19.35 -4.29 -24.98
N GLN A 817 19.69 -5.22 -25.82
CA GLN A 817 19.74 -5.17 -27.22
C GLN A 817 19.25 -3.83 -27.91
N CYS A 818 20.08 -2.77 -28.03
CA CYS A 818 19.85 -1.59 -28.91
C CYS A 818 21.14 -0.95 -29.48
N VAL A 819 22.01 -1.71 -30.18
CA VAL A 819 22.95 -1.15 -31.19
C VAL A 819 22.99 -2.06 -32.41
N LEU A 820 22.62 -1.56 -33.61
CA LEU A 820 22.73 -2.34 -34.84
C LEU A 820 24.17 -2.81 -35.10
N TYR A 821 24.28 -3.96 -35.73
CA TYR A 821 25.52 -4.71 -35.94
C TYR A 821 26.70 -3.89 -36.50
N PHE A 822 27.92 -4.29 -36.10
CA PHE A 822 29.15 -4.06 -36.86
C PHE A 822 29.35 -5.21 -37.87
N CYS A 823 29.61 -4.88 -39.13
CA CYS A 823 29.92 -5.83 -40.20
C CYS A 823 31.06 -6.81 -39.83
N ARG A 824 30.87 -8.08 -40.21
CA ARG A 824 31.75 -8.70 -41.21
C ARG A 824 30.90 -9.28 -42.33
#